data_AF-A0A6L7MMN8-F1
#
_entry.id   AF-A0A6L7MMN8-F1
#
_cell.length_a   1.000
_cell.length_b   1.000
_cell.length_c   1.000
_cell.angle_alpha   90.00
_cell.angle_beta   90.00
_cell.angle_gamma   90.00
#
_symmetry.space_group_name_H-M   'P 1'
#
loop_
_entity.id
_entity.type
_entity.pdbx_description
1 polymer ?
#
loop_
_entity_poly.entity_id
_entity_poly.type
_entity_poly.pdbx_seq_one_letter_code
_entity_poly.pdbx_strand_id
1 'polypeptide(L)'
;MIRKQSCRYRSIAKSIGALGIVFLAVLSLGMFLYGDSRTALSTVSAQDVDEDALTKAYVDSAMEYFYDRGLGKTVERYGNPLSWDGERYLIVADAETHVLVSSPLLYLNGGRVDALVPGGQLGDEIESVTQQGHWFDAEGLNMLSGELEPARYFVRLCDGLVFMSPRFSGDLDTPLPAPPTPTPEPDDNTLTLAYVTDAIARYDQEGLEATVAYYNSEESIQGERGLRIYDPESQTMLASGLFPVERGESRLSFGPLADLLKFFEGATEDAQWKDVVGHTRNYQDVPERVVAVLHDGLVFSSSHITLQENVADATMDYVSRATARYDEEGLEATVAYYNSPESLEGNFYLFLIGADDIYIAHPIFPHLIGTDIKDVVGSDGQELGREIAQATEDGIWVEYLWPNPITRAEEQKTTWAIRHDGLIFASGYYTAGDEAFATPWKDADPREYTVDYVNRAIERYERDGLDSMTAYYNSVASFEGQWYLFAMDENDIYFVHSLLPRLIGTDIKDVVGSDGFELGKEIAKATEEGIWVEYLWPHPVTLKEVPKLGYAVRHDGLIFASGYYPGVEDPEAYTKDYVQQAIEYYDREGLEATVAYYNSQDSVDGQWYLILADGSDGLGLVHPITSILVGKDVRIIKGFIAGEPVGELIYNAPEEGYWFEFLFALSNTSETLTKHMWSIRHDGLIFTSGYYLEK
;
A
#
# COMPACT_ATOMS: atom_id res chain seq x y z
N MET A 1 22.99 -21.50 -14.70
CA MET A 1 23.38 -20.45 -15.68
C MET A 1 22.67 -20.73 -17.01
N ILE A 2 21.37 -20.48 -17.05
CA ILE A 2 20.59 -20.46 -18.29
C ILE A 2 20.69 -19.02 -18.82
N ARG A 3 21.22 -18.82 -20.03
CA ARG A 3 21.40 -17.46 -20.59
C ARG A 3 20.03 -16.87 -20.95
N LYS A 4 19.59 -15.82 -20.23
CA LYS A 4 18.49 -14.93 -20.65
C LYS A 4 18.82 -14.34 -22.03
N GLN A 5 18.14 -14.78 -23.08
CA GLN A 5 18.19 -14.16 -24.41
C GLN A 5 16.77 -13.71 -24.78
N SER A 6 16.60 -12.42 -25.08
CA SER A 6 15.29 -11.82 -25.35
C SER A 6 14.66 -12.41 -26.61
N CYS A 7 13.41 -12.86 -26.53
CA CYS A 7 12.61 -13.22 -27.71
C CYS A 7 12.19 -11.95 -28.47
N ARG A 8 12.91 -11.53 -29.54
CA ARG A 8 12.42 -10.45 -30.42
C ARG A 8 11.34 -10.98 -31.37
N TYR A 9 10.07 -10.75 -31.07
CA TYR A 9 8.99 -11.01 -32.02
C TYR A 9 8.87 -9.87 -33.06
N ARG A 10 8.92 -10.23 -34.35
CA ARG A 10 8.40 -9.39 -35.43
C ARG A 10 7.06 -9.97 -35.83
N SER A 11 5.99 -9.18 -35.70
CA SER A 11 4.64 -9.42 -36.23
C SER A 11 4.65 -10.38 -37.43
N ILE A 12 4.02 -11.55 -37.29
CA ILE A 12 3.82 -12.53 -38.38
C ILE A 12 2.67 -12.07 -39.28
N ALA A 13 2.53 -10.76 -39.56
CA ALA A 13 1.52 -10.26 -40.49
C ALA A 13 1.97 -10.26 -41.96
N LYS A 14 3.17 -10.76 -42.32
CA LYS A 14 3.69 -10.64 -43.71
C LYS A 14 4.27 -11.88 -44.38
N SER A 15 4.15 -13.08 -43.80
CA SER A 15 4.76 -14.28 -44.41
C SER A 15 3.88 -15.54 -44.39
N ILE A 16 2.57 -15.42 -44.70
CA ILE A 16 1.74 -16.60 -45.01
C ILE A 16 1.12 -16.42 -46.40
N GLY A 17 1.95 -16.67 -47.41
CA GLY A 17 1.50 -17.06 -48.74
C GLY A 17 1.50 -18.58 -48.83
N ALA A 18 0.32 -19.15 -49.11
CA ALA A 18 0.08 -20.56 -49.48
C ALA A 18 0.24 -21.64 -48.38
N LEU A 19 -0.85 -21.96 -47.68
CA LEU A 19 -1.47 -23.30 -47.58
C LEU A 19 -2.63 -23.25 -46.56
N GLY A 20 -3.82 -23.61 -47.02
CA GLY A 20 -5.11 -23.31 -46.39
C GLY A 20 -5.51 -24.20 -45.20
N ILE A 21 -4.74 -24.20 -44.12
CA ILE A 21 -5.05 -24.94 -42.87
C ILE A 21 -5.14 -24.01 -41.63
N VAL A 22 -4.65 -22.77 -41.71
CA VAL A 22 -4.64 -21.83 -40.58
C VAL A 22 -5.99 -21.08 -40.37
N PHE A 23 -6.97 -21.29 -41.24
CA PHE A 23 -8.24 -20.53 -41.18
C PHE A 23 -9.21 -20.96 -40.06
N LEU A 24 -8.93 -22.04 -39.32
CA LEU A 24 -9.79 -22.52 -38.23
C LEU A 24 -9.31 -22.12 -36.83
N ALA A 25 -8.00 -21.92 -36.61
CA ALA A 25 -7.48 -21.55 -35.29
C ALA A 25 -7.65 -20.05 -34.97
N VAL A 26 -7.62 -19.19 -36.00
CA VAL A 26 -7.78 -17.73 -35.81
C VAL A 26 -9.26 -17.35 -35.59
N LEU A 27 -10.21 -18.16 -36.05
CA LEU A 27 -11.64 -17.91 -35.85
C LEU A 27 -12.15 -18.32 -34.46
N SER A 28 -11.52 -19.31 -33.79
CA SER A 28 -11.94 -19.72 -32.44
C SER A 28 -11.46 -18.78 -31.33
N LEU A 29 -10.35 -18.05 -31.49
CA LEU A 29 -9.98 -16.98 -30.55
C LEU A 29 -10.64 -15.63 -30.89
N GLY A 30 -10.92 -15.35 -32.18
CA GLY A 30 -11.48 -14.07 -32.61
C GLY A 30 -13.02 -13.94 -32.48
N MET A 31 -13.78 -15.04 -32.47
CA MET A 31 -15.25 -14.99 -32.39
C MET A 31 -15.82 -15.01 -30.96
N PHE A 32 -14.99 -15.16 -29.92
CA PHE A 32 -15.46 -15.20 -28.53
C PHE A 32 -15.57 -13.82 -27.85
N LEU A 33 -15.10 -12.74 -28.48
CA LEU A 33 -15.00 -11.43 -27.83
C LEU A 33 -15.74 -10.27 -28.52
N TYR A 34 -16.41 -10.49 -29.66
CA TYR A 34 -17.26 -9.46 -30.27
C TYR A 34 -18.60 -10.07 -30.71
N GLY A 35 -19.67 -9.60 -30.07
CA GLY A 35 -21.04 -9.93 -30.45
C GLY A 35 -21.36 -9.47 -31.87
N ASP A 36 -22.08 -10.35 -32.57
CA ASP A 36 -22.79 -10.15 -33.84
C ASP A 36 -22.06 -10.57 -35.13
N SER A 37 -22.37 -11.77 -35.63
CA SER A 37 -22.94 -11.95 -36.98
C SER A 37 -23.21 -13.43 -37.28
N ARG A 38 -24.45 -13.71 -37.69
CA ARG A 38 -24.86 -14.97 -38.32
C ARG A 38 -24.19 -15.10 -39.69
N THR A 39 -24.03 -16.36 -40.13
CA THR A 39 -23.67 -16.86 -41.48
C THR A 39 -22.20 -16.78 -41.92
N ALA A 40 -21.49 -17.91 -41.84
CA ALA A 40 -21.08 -18.73 -43.00
C ALA A 40 -20.16 -19.89 -42.58
N LEU A 41 -20.10 -20.92 -43.43
CA LEU A 41 -19.16 -22.07 -43.43
C LEU A 41 -19.67 -23.39 -42.81
N SER A 42 -20.66 -23.96 -43.48
CA SER A 42 -20.62 -25.39 -43.80
C SER A 42 -19.46 -25.66 -44.76
N THR A 43 -18.79 -26.81 -44.58
CA THR A 43 -17.80 -27.48 -45.47
C THR A 43 -16.31 -27.19 -45.24
N VAL A 44 -15.70 -27.88 -44.27
CA VAL A 44 -14.32 -28.42 -44.38
C VAL A 44 -14.33 -29.81 -43.69
N SER A 45 -13.81 -30.83 -44.37
CA SER A 45 -13.73 -32.22 -43.88
C SER A 45 -12.42 -32.42 -43.09
N ALA A 46 -12.54 -33.00 -41.89
CA ALA A 46 -11.51 -33.10 -40.86
C ALA A 46 -10.54 -34.29 -41.03
N GLN A 47 -10.02 -34.54 -42.24
CA GLN A 47 -8.97 -35.53 -42.44
C GLN A 47 -7.67 -34.80 -42.81
N ASP A 48 -6.62 -35.03 -42.01
CA ASP A 48 -5.24 -34.50 -42.10
C ASP A 48 -4.92 -33.21 -41.30
N VAL A 49 -5.23 -33.19 -39.99
CA VAL A 49 -4.63 -32.20 -39.07
C VAL A 49 -3.35 -32.77 -38.46
N ASP A 50 -2.22 -32.11 -38.70
CA ASP A 50 -0.94 -32.42 -38.05
C ASP A 50 -0.98 -31.92 -36.59
N GLU A 51 -1.24 -32.85 -35.66
CA GLU A 51 -1.35 -32.61 -34.22
C GLU A 51 -0.07 -32.01 -33.61
N ASP A 52 1.11 -32.34 -34.15
CA ASP A 52 2.38 -31.79 -33.69
C ASP A 52 2.48 -30.31 -34.10
N ALA A 53 2.07 -29.99 -35.34
CA ALA A 53 2.03 -28.62 -35.82
C ALA A 53 1.01 -27.78 -35.06
N LEU A 54 -0.15 -28.36 -34.72
CA LEU A 54 -1.20 -27.68 -33.94
C LEU A 54 -0.73 -27.37 -32.51
N THR A 55 -0.10 -28.34 -31.85
CA THR A 55 0.42 -28.18 -30.48
C THR A 55 1.50 -27.10 -30.42
N LYS A 56 2.41 -27.07 -31.41
CA LYS A 56 3.42 -26.01 -31.52
C LYS A 56 2.80 -24.63 -31.73
N ALA A 57 1.85 -24.51 -32.65
CA ALA A 57 1.17 -23.25 -32.92
C ALA A 57 0.40 -22.73 -31.70
N TYR A 58 -0.18 -23.63 -30.90
CA TYR A 58 -0.84 -23.30 -29.64
C TYR A 58 0.14 -22.72 -28.61
N VAL A 59 1.27 -23.41 -28.37
CA VAL A 59 2.32 -22.92 -27.47
C VAL A 59 2.88 -21.57 -27.94
N ASP A 60 3.12 -21.41 -29.23
CA ASP A 60 3.65 -20.17 -29.80
C ASP A 60 2.66 -18.99 -29.67
N SER A 61 1.37 -19.23 -29.92
CA SER A 61 0.34 -18.20 -29.80
C SER A 61 0.11 -17.79 -28.34
N ALA A 62 0.16 -18.77 -27.42
CA ALA A 62 0.05 -18.49 -26.00
C ALA A 62 1.22 -17.67 -25.48
N MET A 63 2.44 -17.96 -25.94
CA MET A 63 3.61 -17.13 -25.65
C MET A 63 3.42 -15.69 -26.16
N GLU A 64 2.97 -15.50 -27.40
CA GLU A 64 2.74 -14.15 -27.97
C GLU A 64 1.70 -13.37 -27.16
N TYR A 65 0.58 -14.01 -26.82
CA TYR A 65 -0.47 -13.41 -25.97
C TYR A 65 0.05 -13.00 -24.58
N PHE A 66 0.84 -13.88 -23.97
CA PHE A 66 1.41 -13.68 -22.63
C PHE A 66 2.33 -12.45 -22.56
N TYR A 67 3.10 -12.17 -23.62
CA TYR A 67 3.99 -11.02 -23.67
C TYR A 67 3.32 -9.74 -24.18
N ASP A 68 2.38 -9.80 -25.13
CA ASP A 68 1.71 -8.61 -25.69
C ASP A 68 0.82 -7.89 -24.66
N ARG A 69 0.29 -8.63 -23.68
CA ARG A 69 -0.50 -8.08 -22.55
C ARG A 69 0.34 -7.70 -21.32
N GLY A 70 1.66 -7.81 -21.38
CA GLY A 70 2.53 -7.55 -20.23
C GLY A 70 2.43 -8.58 -19.09
N LEU A 71 1.67 -9.67 -19.29
CA LEU A 71 1.41 -10.72 -18.29
C LEU A 71 2.67 -11.51 -17.90
N GLY A 72 3.78 -11.33 -18.63
CA GLY A 72 5.11 -11.79 -18.24
C GLY A 72 5.56 -11.40 -16.82
N LYS A 73 4.91 -10.41 -16.21
CA LYS A 73 5.17 -9.95 -14.84
C LYS A 73 4.01 -10.19 -13.85
N THR A 74 2.90 -10.78 -14.27
CA THR A 74 1.61 -10.66 -13.54
C THR A 74 0.95 -12.00 -13.18
N VAL A 75 1.67 -13.12 -13.27
CA VAL A 75 1.02 -14.44 -13.16
C VAL A 75 0.91 -14.97 -11.74
N GLU A 76 1.61 -14.36 -10.77
CA GLU A 76 1.38 -14.72 -9.36
C GLU A 76 0.03 -14.24 -8.82
N ARG A 77 -0.67 -13.32 -9.52
CA ARG A 77 -1.83 -12.60 -8.97
C ARG A 77 -3.21 -13.03 -9.48
N TYR A 78 -3.30 -13.67 -10.65
CA TYR A 78 -4.59 -14.02 -11.25
C TYR A 78 -4.65 -15.48 -11.67
N GLY A 79 -5.54 -16.25 -11.05
CA GLY A 79 -6.02 -17.51 -11.64
C GLY A 79 -6.42 -17.29 -13.09
N ASN A 80 -5.91 -18.16 -13.97
CA ASN A 80 -5.74 -17.91 -15.40
C ASN A 80 -7.06 -17.89 -16.22
N PRO A 81 -7.31 -16.93 -17.13
CA PRO A 81 -8.40 -16.98 -18.12
C PRO A 81 -8.11 -17.81 -19.39
N LEU A 82 -6.93 -18.45 -19.53
CA LEU A 82 -6.50 -19.11 -20.78
C LEU A 82 -6.42 -20.65 -20.74
N SER A 83 -6.71 -21.32 -19.63
CA SER A 83 -6.05 -22.61 -19.38
C SER A 83 -6.86 -23.89 -19.59
N TRP A 84 -8.04 -23.89 -20.21
CA TRP A 84 -8.74 -25.17 -20.39
C TRP A 84 -9.89 -25.18 -21.42
N ASP A 85 -9.87 -26.14 -22.36
CA ASP A 85 -11.04 -26.52 -23.18
C ASP A 85 -11.53 -27.97 -22.94
N GLY A 86 -11.02 -28.63 -21.90
CA GLY A 86 -11.32 -30.04 -21.61
C GLY A 86 -10.23 -31.01 -22.04
N GLU A 87 -9.54 -30.77 -23.16
CA GLU A 87 -8.50 -31.67 -23.69
C GLU A 87 -7.15 -30.96 -23.93
N ARG A 88 -7.15 -29.62 -23.95
CA ARG A 88 -5.96 -28.80 -24.22
C ARG A 88 -5.65 -27.93 -23.02
N TYR A 89 -4.39 -27.96 -22.59
CA TYR A 89 -3.93 -27.13 -21.49
C TYR A 89 -2.48 -26.70 -21.66
N LEU A 90 -2.17 -25.50 -21.14
CA LEU A 90 -0.85 -24.92 -21.15
C LEU A 90 -0.30 -24.84 -19.73
N ILE A 91 0.94 -25.31 -19.57
CA ILE A 91 1.72 -25.18 -18.34
C ILE A 91 2.79 -24.12 -18.58
N VAL A 92 2.90 -23.18 -17.65
CA VAL A 92 3.95 -22.16 -17.64
C VAL A 92 4.71 -22.26 -16.33
N ALA A 93 6.04 -22.25 -16.39
CA ALA A 93 6.89 -22.36 -15.22
C ALA A 93 8.15 -21.51 -15.33
N ASP A 94 8.71 -21.12 -14.19
CA ASP A 94 10.00 -20.47 -14.14
C ASP A 94 11.12 -21.50 -14.39
N ALA A 95 11.99 -21.19 -15.34
CA ALA A 95 13.01 -22.13 -15.82
C ALA A 95 14.16 -22.34 -14.82
N GLU A 96 14.36 -21.45 -13.85
CA GLU A 96 15.46 -21.53 -12.90
C GLU A 96 15.03 -22.17 -11.57
N THR A 97 13.81 -21.88 -11.13
CA THR A 97 13.25 -22.36 -9.86
C THR A 97 12.35 -23.58 -10.04
N HIS A 98 11.92 -23.87 -11.27
CA HIS A 98 10.96 -24.91 -11.64
C HIS A 98 9.59 -24.74 -10.95
N VAL A 99 9.28 -23.52 -10.52
CA VAL A 99 8.00 -23.18 -9.90
C VAL A 99 6.96 -22.93 -10.99
N LEU A 100 5.77 -23.49 -10.80
CA LEU A 100 4.63 -23.30 -11.68
C LEU A 100 4.15 -21.86 -11.56
N VAL A 101 4.25 -21.17 -12.69
CA VAL A 101 3.80 -19.80 -12.88
C VAL A 101 2.32 -19.83 -13.27
N SER A 102 1.90 -20.77 -14.12
CA SER A 102 0.48 -21.02 -14.41
C SER A 102 0.21 -22.48 -14.74
N SER A 103 -0.84 -23.03 -14.14
CA SER A 103 -1.42 -24.35 -14.40
C SER A 103 -2.95 -24.28 -14.47
N PRO A 104 -3.64 -25.21 -15.17
CA PRO A 104 -5.11 -25.29 -15.12
C PRO A 104 -5.63 -25.76 -13.75
N LEU A 105 -4.77 -26.35 -12.91
CA LEU A 105 -5.07 -26.63 -11.52
C LEU A 105 -4.70 -25.39 -10.69
N LEU A 106 -5.68 -24.51 -10.44
CA LEU A 106 -5.51 -23.31 -9.60
C LEU A 106 -4.80 -23.60 -8.26
N TYR A 107 -4.98 -24.80 -7.69
CA TYR A 107 -4.38 -25.23 -6.43
C TYR A 107 -2.88 -25.59 -6.51
N LEU A 108 -2.28 -25.63 -7.70
CA LEU A 108 -0.86 -25.97 -7.88
C LEU A 108 0.00 -24.76 -8.30
N ASN A 109 -0.58 -23.57 -8.48
CA ASN A 109 0.20 -22.35 -8.74
C ASN A 109 1.10 -22.04 -7.53
N GLY A 110 2.38 -21.77 -7.77
CA GLY A 110 3.42 -21.71 -6.72
C GLY A 110 3.99 -23.07 -6.29
N GLY A 111 3.42 -24.18 -6.77
CA GLY A 111 3.96 -25.53 -6.61
C GLY A 111 5.11 -25.80 -7.60
N ARG A 112 5.88 -26.88 -7.38
CA ARG A 112 6.93 -27.29 -8.33
C ARG A 112 6.34 -28.04 -9.51
N VAL A 113 6.89 -27.81 -10.69
CA VAL A 113 6.55 -28.53 -11.93
C VAL A 113 6.65 -30.05 -11.79
N ASP A 114 7.54 -30.53 -10.91
CA ASP A 114 7.73 -31.95 -10.56
C ASP A 114 6.46 -32.63 -10.00
N ALA A 115 5.46 -31.84 -9.55
CA ALA A 115 4.17 -32.34 -9.09
C ALA A 115 3.22 -32.75 -10.24
N LEU A 116 3.43 -32.22 -11.45
CA LEU A 116 2.61 -32.53 -12.64
C LEU A 116 3.16 -33.73 -13.43
N VAL A 117 4.47 -33.98 -13.33
CA VAL A 117 5.19 -35.10 -13.95
C VAL A 117 6.12 -35.71 -12.90
N PRO A 118 5.65 -36.71 -12.13
CA PRO A 118 6.42 -37.28 -11.03
C PRO A 118 7.66 -38.03 -11.49
N GLY A 119 8.74 -37.97 -10.71
CA GLY A 119 9.98 -38.74 -10.95
C GLY A 119 11.18 -37.93 -11.46
N GLY A 120 11.09 -36.60 -11.50
CA GLY A 120 12.23 -35.70 -11.80
C GLY A 120 12.58 -35.57 -13.29
N GLN A 121 11.88 -36.30 -14.16
CA GLN A 121 12.12 -36.26 -15.61
C GLN A 121 11.90 -34.86 -16.20
N LEU A 122 10.99 -34.07 -15.63
CA LEU A 122 10.64 -32.76 -16.18
C LEU A 122 11.64 -31.66 -15.81
N GLY A 123 12.27 -31.75 -14.64
CA GLY A 123 13.36 -30.83 -14.27
C GLY A 123 14.57 -30.95 -15.19
N ASP A 124 14.94 -32.18 -15.56
CA ASP A 124 16.06 -32.44 -16.48
C ASP A 124 15.75 -31.92 -17.91
N GLU A 125 14.50 -32.02 -18.35
CA GLU A 125 14.06 -31.51 -19.65
C GLU A 125 13.98 -29.97 -19.68
N ILE A 126 13.60 -29.33 -18.56
CA ILE A 126 13.62 -27.86 -18.38
C ILE A 126 15.05 -27.31 -18.48
N GLU A 127 16.04 -27.98 -17.90
CA GLU A 127 17.43 -27.52 -17.99
C GLU A 127 17.99 -27.59 -19.43
N SER A 128 17.40 -28.43 -20.29
CA SER A 128 17.84 -28.63 -21.68
C SER A 128 17.00 -27.88 -22.73
N VAL A 129 15.88 -27.25 -22.33
CA VAL A 129 14.97 -26.61 -23.28
C VAL A 129 15.57 -25.36 -23.93
N THR A 130 15.28 -25.19 -25.23
CA THR A 130 15.75 -24.05 -26.03
C THR A 130 14.58 -23.21 -26.57
N GLN A 131 14.89 -22.03 -27.12
CA GLN A 131 13.92 -21.21 -27.85
C GLN A 131 13.36 -21.89 -29.11
N GLN A 132 13.91 -22.99 -29.60
CA GLN A 132 13.31 -23.75 -30.71
C GLN A 132 12.28 -24.77 -30.22
N GLY A 133 12.30 -25.05 -28.91
CA GLY A 133 11.52 -26.08 -28.26
C GLY A 133 11.88 -27.50 -28.73
N HIS A 134 11.44 -28.48 -27.96
CA HIS A 134 11.59 -29.89 -28.32
C HIS A 134 10.44 -30.72 -27.78
N TRP A 135 10.34 -31.95 -28.27
CA TRP A 135 9.38 -32.93 -27.79
C TRP A 135 10.07 -33.90 -26.84
N PHE A 136 9.40 -34.26 -25.76
CA PHE A 136 9.80 -35.35 -24.88
C PHE A 136 8.58 -36.17 -24.46
N ASP A 137 8.80 -37.41 -24.06
CA ASP A 137 7.75 -38.32 -23.58
C ASP A 137 7.89 -38.48 -22.06
N ALA A 138 6.77 -38.37 -21.32
CA ALA A 138 6.75 -38.51 -19.87
C ALA A 138 5.39 -39.04 -19.38
N GLU A 139 5.33 -39.54 -18.14
CA GLU A 139 4.06 -39.82 -17.46
C GLU A 139 3.54 -38.53 -16.83
N GLY A 140 2.45 -38.00 -17.37
CA GLY A 140 1.86 -36.75 -16.90
C GLY A 140 0.47 -36.94 -16.34
N LEU A 141 0.08 -36.06 -15.42
CA LEU A 141 -1.25 -36.08 -14.83
C LEU A 141 -2.31 -35.75 -15.90
N ASN A 142 -3.18 -36.72 -16.21
CA ASN A 142 -4.36 -36.50 -17.04
C ASN A 142 -5.39 -35.72 -16.21
N MET A 143 -5.77 -34.56 -16.74
CA MET A 143 -6.55 -33.56 -16.02
C MET A 143 -8.05 -33.94 -15.87
N LEU A 144 -8.53 -34.88 -16.69
CA LEU A 144 -9.90 -35.40 -16.63
C LEU A 144 -10.01 -36.62 -15.72
N SER A 145 -9.02 -37.54 -15.78
CA SER A 145 -9.03 -38.77 -14.98
C SER A 145 -8.36 -38.61 -13.62
N GLY A 146 -7.46 -37.64 -13.46
CA GLY A 146 -6.62 -37.48 -12.27
C GLY A 146 -5.55 -38.57 -12.13
N GLU A 147 -5.35 -39.40 -13.15
CA GLU A 147 -4.37 -40.48 -13.18
C GLU A 147 -3.12 -40.07 -13.99
N LEU A 148 -1.97 -40.69 -13.71
CA LEU A 148 -0.76 -40.51 -14.50
C LEU A 148 -0.85 -41.36 -15.76
N GLU A 149 -0.73 -40.72 -16.92
CA GLU A 149 -0.81 -41.38 -18.22
C GLU A 149 0.40 -41.01 -19.09
N PRO A 150 0.88 -41.92 -19.96
CA PRO A 150 1.95 -41.61 -20.90
C PRO A 150 1.50 -40.52 -21.88
N ALA A 151 2.21 -39.39 -21.88
CA ALA A 151 1.94 -38.26 -22.76
C ALA A 151 3.23 -37.75 -23.39
N ARG A 152 3.09 -37.18 -24.59
CA ARG A 152 4.18 -36.55 -25.33
C ARG A 152 4.04 -35.05 -25.21
N TYR A 153 5.03 -34.33 -24.68
CA TYR A 153 4.94 -32.90 -24.41
C TYR A 153 5.80 -32.10 -25.38
N PHE A 154 5.27 -30.97 -25.86
CA PHE A 154 6.08 -29.95 -26.52
C PHE A 154 6.40 -28.86 -25.51
N VAL A 155 7.68 -28.51 -25.41
CA VAL A 155 8.18 -27.54 -24.43
C VAL A 155 9.08 -26.52 -25.11
N ARG A 156 8.98 -25.27 -24.68
CA ARG A 156 9.73 -24.15 -25.27
C ARG A 156 10.11 -23.12 -24.20
N LEU A 157 11.32 -22.57 -24.31
CA LEU A 157 11.84 -21.55 -23.39
C LEU A 157 11.73 -20.15 -24.01
N CYS A 158 11.28 -19.17 -23.23
CA CYS A 158 11.38 -17.76 -23.58
C CYS A 158 11.49 -16.88 -22.33
N ASP A 159 12.43 -15.92 -22.36
CA ASP A 159 12.70 -14.95 -21.29
C ASP A 159 12.75 -15.50 -19.85
N GLY A 160 13.24 -16.74 -19.68
CA GLY A 160 13.35 -17.41 -18.38
C GLY A 160 12.12 -18.21 -17.97
N LEU A 161 11.07 -18.25 -18.80
CA LEU A 161 9.87 -19.05 -18.61
C LEU A 161 9.80 -20.21 -19.60
N VAL A 162 9.34 -21.35 -19.11
CA VAL A 162 9.06 -22.55 -19.89
C VAL A 162 7.57 -22.64 -20.16
N PHE A 163 7.21 -22.78 -21.43
CA PHE A 163 5.85 -23.02 -21.91
C PHE A 163 5.73 -24.45 -22.41
N MET A 164 4.72 -25.17 -21.94
CA MET A 164 4.57 -26.59 -22.22
C MET A 164 3.12 -26.98 -22.44
N SER A 165 2.87 -27.86 -23.41
CA SER A 165 1.56 -28.48 -23.64
C SER A 165 1.74 -29.95 -24.00
N PRO A 166 0.86 -30.86 -23.55
CA PRO A 166 0.80 -32.19 -24.12
C PRO A 166 0.42 -32.12 -25.60
N ARG A 167 0.87 -33.12 -26.35
CA ARG A 167 0.49 -33.39 -27.73
C ARG A 167 -0.98 -33.72 -27.74
N PHE A 168 -1.73 -33.06 -28.60
CA PHE A 168 -3.13 -33.38 -28.80
C PHE A 168 -3.27 -34.78 -29.41
N SER A 169 -4.20 -35.59 -28.93
CA SER A 169 -4.49 -36.92 -29.48
C SER A 169 -5.98 -37.11 -29.76
N GLY A 170 -6.35 -37.12 -31.05
CA GLY A 170 -7.55 -37.67 -31.73
C GLY A 170 -8.93 -37.67 -31.05
N ASP A 171 -9.92 -36.94 -31.58
CA ASP A 171 -10.85 -37.32 -32.67
C ASP A 171 -11.71 -36.08 -33.01
N LEU A 172 -11.42 -35.36 -34.11
CA LEU A 172 -12.07 -34.06 -34.43
C LEU A 172 -13.53 -34.19 -34.91
N ASP A 173 -14.12 -35.40 -34.88
CA ASP A 173 -15.44 -35.72 -35.43
C ASP A 173 -16.55 -35.81 -34.37
N THR A 174 -16.26 -35.61 -33.08
CA THR A 174 -17.30 -35.22 -32.13
C THR A 174 -17.67 -33.77 -32.41
N PRO A 175 -18.90 -33.45 -32.85
CA PRO A 175 -19.35 -32.07 -32.84
C PRO A 175 -19.15 -31.61 -31.40
N LEU A 176 -18.43 -30.50 -31.22
CA LEU A 176 -18.33 -29.84 -29.92
C LEU A 176 -19.72 -29.94 -29.28
N PRO A 177 -19.87 -30.54 -28.08
CA PRO A 177 -21.12 -30.35 -27.36
C PRO A 177 -21.31 -28.84 -27.38
N ALA A 178 -22.46 -28.39 -27.90
CA ALA A 178 -22.75 -26.97 -27.88
C ALA A 178 -22.36 -26.51 -26.48
N PRO A 179 -21.44 -25.53 -26.36
CA PRO A 179 -20.95 -25.12 -25.05
C PRO A 179 -22.21 -24.99 -24.20
N PRO A 180 -22.27 -25.54 -22.98
CA PRO A 180 -23.42 -25.28 -22.13
C PRO A 180 -23.62 -23.79 -22.25
N THR A 181 -24.76 -23.38 -22.84
CA THR A 181 -25.04 -21.95 -23.04
C THR A 181 -24.64 -21.35 -21.73
N PRO A 182 -23.62 -20.46 -21.65
CA PRO A 182 -23.19 -19.99 -20.37
C PRO A 182 -24.47 -19.41 -19.79
N THR A 183 -25.04 -20.11 -18.81
CA THR A 183 -25.89 -19.45 -17.85
C THR A 183 -24.94 -18.37 -17.38
N PRO A 184 -25.21 -17.08 -17.71
CA PRO A 184 -24.27 -16.04 -17.37
C PRO A 184 -23.95 -16.28 -15.91
N GLU A 185 -22.68 -16.57 -15.61
CA GLU A 185 -22.30 -16.63 -14.21
C GLU A 185 -22.72 -15.27 -13.66
N PRO A 186 -23.47 -15.27 -12.54
CA PRO A 186 -23.97 -14.02 -12.01
C PRO A 186 -22.77 -13.08 -11.85
N ASP A 187 -22.91 -11.84 -12.31
CA ASP A 187 -21.84 -10.85 -12.16
C ASP A 187 -21.48 -10.70 -10.67
N ASP A 188 -20.29 -10.17 -10.38
CA ASP A 188 -19.79 -10.12 -9.01
C ASP A 188 -20.71 -9.32 -8.06
N ASN A 189 -21.49 -8.34 -8.56
CA ASN A 189 -22.50 -7.68 -7.74
C ASN A 189 -23.64 -8.65 -7.39
N THR A 190 -24.12 -9.41 -8.36
CA THR A 190 -25.15 -10.43 -8.15
C THR A 190 -24.69 -11.50 -7.17
N LEU A 191 -23.45 -11.98 -7.27
CA LEU A 191 -22.88 -12.97 -6.33
C LEU A 191 -22.71 -12.38 -4.92
N THR A 192 -22.25 -11.13 -4.81
CA THR A 192 -22.04 -10.48 -3.50
C THR A 192 -23.37 -10.18 -2.81
N LEU A 193 -24.37 -9.72 -3.56
CA LEU A 193 -25.70 -9.50 -3.03
C LEU A 193 -26.39 -10.81 -2.64
N ALA A 194 -26.22 -11.88 -3.43
CA ALA A 194 -26.71 -13.21 -3.06
C ALA A 194 -26.09 -13.69 -1.75
N TYR A 195 -24.78 -13.51 -1.58
CA TYR A 195 -24.07 -13.86 -0.34
C TYR A 195 -24.60 -13.11 0.90
N VAL A 196 -24.89 -11.80 0.76
CA VAL A 196 -25.53 -11.01 1.82
C VAL A 196 -26.98 -11.46 2.07
N THR A 197 -27.72 -11.78 1.01
CA THR A 197 -29.11 -12.25 1.11
C THR A 197 -29.19 -13.62 1.81
N ASP A 198 -28.25 -14.52 1.51
CA ASP A 198 -28.14 -15.82 2.17
C ASP A 198 -27.83 -15.67 3.67
N ALA A 199 -27.02 -14.68 4.03
CA ALA A 199 -26.74 -14.35 5.43
C ALA A 199 -27.98 -13.86 6.17
N ILE A 200 -28.78 -12.99 5.54
CA ILE A 200 -30.05 -12.51 6.07
C ILE A 200 -31.04 -13.69 6.22
N ALA A 201 -31.13 -14.57 5.22
CA ALA A 201 -31.99 -15.74 5.30
C ALA A 201 -31.58 -16.69 6.44
N ARG A 202 -30.27 -16.85 6.67
CA ARG A 202 -29.75 -17.60 7.81
C ARG A 202 -30.09 -16.94 9.13
N TYR A 203 -29.94 -15.61 9.22
CA TYR A 203 -30.37 -14.83 10.39
C TYR A 203 -31.85 -15.08 10.71
N ASP A 204 -32.72 -15.02 9.72
CA ASP A 204 -34.16 -15.25 9.91
C ASP A 204 -34.48 -16.69 10.35
N GLN A 205 -33.69 -17.67 9.93
CA GLN A 205 -33.91 -19.09 10.23
C GLN A 205 -33.28 -19.55 11.55
N GLU A 206 -32.04 -19.15 11.81
CA GLU A 206 -31.19 -19.67 12.88
C GLU A 206 -30.96 -18.65 14.01
N GLY A 207 -31.30 -17.37 13.78
CA GLY A 207 -31.10 -16.26 14.70
C GLY A 207 -29.69 -15.67 14.66
N LEU A 208 -29.53 -14.54 15.36
CA LEU A 208 -28.30 -13.75 15.37
C LEU A 208 -27.07 -14.53 15.84
N GLU A 209 -27.18 -15.26 16.95
CA GLU A 209 -26.04 -15.94 17.58
C GLU A 209 -25.43 -17.01 16.66
N ALA A 210 -26.27 -17.84 16.05
CA ALA A 210 -25.85 -18.88 15.11
C ALA A 210 -25.25 -18.27 13.82
N THR A 211 -25.85 -17.20 13.32
CA THR A 211 -25.41 -16.51 12.11
C THR A 211 -24.05 -15.86 12.31
N VAL A 212 -23.88 -15.11 13.40
CA VAL A 212 -22.59 -14.50 13.79
C VAL A 212 -21.51 -15.57 13.99
N ALA A 213 -21.83 -16.68 14.65
CA ALA A 213 -20.88 -17.78 14.85
C ALA A 213 -20.39 -18.37 13.51
N TYR A 214 -21.30 -18.58 12.55
CA TYR A 214 -20.94 -19.07 11.23
C TYR A 214 -20.10 -18.06 10.45
N TYR A 215 -20.56 -16.82 10.32
CA TYR A 215 -19.88 -15.80 9.52
C TYR A 215 -18.57 -15.26 10.14
N ASN A 216 -18.26 -15.69 11.36
CA ASN A 216 -16.95 -15.49 11.99
C ASN A 216 -15.97 -16.66 11.73
N SER A 217 -16.38 -17.70 11.01
CA SER A 217 -15.56 -18.86 10.64
C SER A 217 -15.01 -18.75 9.22
N GLU A 218 -13.88 -19.41 8.96
CA GLU A 218 -13.31 -19.50 7.61
C GLU A 218 -14.24 -20.22 6.62
N GLU A 219 -15.09 -21.14 7.10
CA GLU A 219 -16.05 -21.88 6.28
C GLU A 219 -17.10 -20.97 5.63
N SER A 220 -17.35 -19.80 6.22
CA SER A 220 -18.30 -18.84 5.66
C SER A 220 -17.78 -18.06 4.46
N ILE A 221 -16.47 -18.02 4.25
CA ILE A 221 -15.84 -17.17 3.24
C ILE A 221 -16.02 -17.81 1.85
N GLN A 222 -16.50 -17.02 0.88
CA GLN A 222 -16.70 -17.49 -0.50
C GLN A 222 -15.83 -16.68 -1.47
N GLY A 223 -14.68 -17.24 -1.84
CA GLY A 223 -13.66 -16.51 -2.59
C GLY A 223 -13.12 -15.33 -1.77
N GLU A 224 -13.27 -14.12 -2.28
CA GLU A 224 -12.90 -12.88 -1.59
C GLU A 224 -14.07 -12.21 -0.84
N ARG A 225 -15.21 -12.91 -0.71
CA ARG A 225 -16.39 -12.40 -0.01
C ARG A 225 -16.41 -12.90 1.43
N GLY A 226 -16.31 -11.95 2.35
CA GLY A 226 -16.58 -12.14 3.77
C GLY A 226 -17.74 -11.27 4.20
N LEU A 227 -18.56 -11.76 5.12
CA LEU A 227 -19.68 -10.99 5.65
C LEU A 227 -19.23 -10.11 6.80
N ARG A 228 -19.78 -8.90 6.84
CA ARG A 228 -19.82 -8.00 7.99
C ARG A 228 -21.26 -7.90 8.50
N ILE A 229 -21.45 -8.02 9.81
CA ILE A 229 -22.72 -7.72 10.47
C ILE A 229 -22.45 -6.61 11.46
N TYR A 230 -23.03 -5.44 11.25
CA TYR A 230 -22.85 -4.25 12.06
C TYR A 230 -24.15 -3.87 12.74
N ASP A 231 -24.09 -3.56 14.03
CA ASP A 231 -25.21 -3.02 14.81
C ASP A 231 -25.03 -1.49 14.92
N PRO A 232 -25.86 -0.69 14.23
CA PRO A 232 -25.79 0.77 14.31
C PRO A 232 -26.20 1.34 15.68
N GLU A 233 -27.05 0.65 16.45
CA GLU A 233 -27.51 1.14 17.75
C GLU A 233 -26.41 1.03 18.80
N SER A 234 -25.75 -0.12 18.88
CA SER A 234 -24.58 -0.32 19.75
C SER A 234 -23.26 0.09 19.09
N GLN A 235 -23.31 0.52 17.83
CA GLN A 235 -22.16 0.84 16.98
C GLN A 235 -21.12 -0.27 16.92
N THR A 236 -21.54 -1.53 16.98
CA THR A 236 -20.66 -2.68 17.16
C THR A 236 -20.63 -3.56 15.93
N MET A 237 -19.44 -3.92 15.44
CA MET A 237 -19.29 -5.00 14.46
C MET A 237 -19.48 -6.37 15.12
N LEU A 238 -20.60 -7.03 14.89
CA LEU A 238 -20.94 -8.33 15.46
C LEU A 238 -20.23 -9.49 14.76
N ALA A 239 -20.08 -9.40 13.44
CA ALA A 239 -19.34 -10.37 12.64
C ALA A 239 -18.46 -9.67 11.61
N SER A 240 -17.27 -10.24 11.38
CA SER A 240 -16.42 -9.90 10.23
C SER A 240 -15.59 -11.13 9.87
N GLY A 241 -15.95 -11.77 8.75
CA GLY A 241 -15.34 -13.03 8.33
C GLY A 241 -13.89 -12.88 7.88
N LEU A 242 -13.64 -11.93 6.96
CA LEU A 242 -12.31 -11.68 6.39
C LEU A 242 -11.38 -10.89 7.32
N PHE A 243 -11.94 -10.03 8.17
CA PHE A 243 -11.16 -9.14 9.03
C PHE A 243 -11.59 -9.33 10.49
N PRO A 244 -11.12 -10.40 11.16
CA PRO A 244 -11.48 -10.68 12.55
C PRO A 244 -11.19 -9.53 13.52
N VAL A 245 -10.22 -8.66 13.17
CA VAL A 245 -9.84 -7.45 13.91
C VAL A 245 -10.97 -6.42 14.00
N GLU A 246 -11.92 -6.42 13.06
CA GLU A 246 -13.03 -5.47 13.07
C GLU A 246 -14.10 -5.85 14.11
N ARG A 247 -14.07 -7.07 14.68
CA ARG A 247 -15.14 -7.57 15.56
C ARG A 247 -15.11 -6.88 16.92
N GLY A 248 -16.28 -6.46 17.39
CA GLY A 248 -16.42 -5.73 18.66
C GLY A 248 -15.86 -4.30 18.59
N GLU A 249 -15.59 -3.78 17.39
CA GLU A 249 -15.24 -2.38 17.16
C GLU A 249 -16.44 -1.49 17.43
N SER A 250 -16.26 -0.54 18.37
CA SER A 250 -17.19 0.53 18.69
C SER A 250 -16.48 1.85 18.45
N ARG A 251 -16.67 2.38 17.23
CA ARG A 251 -16.50 3.80 16.88
C ARG A 251 -15.08 4.41 16.91
N LEU A 252 -14.00 3.63 16.95
CA LEU A 252 -12.64 4.18 16.84
C LEU A 252 -11.81 3.42 15.82
N SER A 253 -12.16 3.58 14.54
CA SER A 253 -11.27 3.23 13.46
C SER A 253 -10.75 4.50 12.78
N PHE A 254 -9.45 4.55 12.54
CA PHE A 254 -8.82 5.48 11.60
C PHE A 254 -8.60 4.75 10.27
N GLY A 255 -8.71 5.45 9.14
CA GLY A 255 -8.52 4.85 7.82
C GLY A 255 -9.82 4.32 7.17
N PRO A 256 -9.73 3.40 6.19
CA PRO A 256 -10.85 3.01 5.33
C PRO A 256 -12.11 2.48 6.04
N LEU A 257 -11.96 1.87 7.22
CA LEU A 257 -13.09 1.38 8.00
C LEU A 257 -13.99 2.52 8.54
N ALA A 258 -13.44 3.72 8.80
CA ALA A 258 -14.24 4.87 9.25
C ALA A 258 -15.23 5.35 8.18
N ASP A 259 -14.79 5.36 6.92
CA ASP A 259 -15.62 5.72 5.77
C ASP A 259 -16.68 4.64 5.48
N LEU A 260 -16.31 3.37 5.65
CA LEU A 260 -17.23 2.24 5.56
C LEU A 260 -18.32 2.29 6.65
N LEU A 261 -17.98 2.64 7.89
CA LEU A 261 -18.96 2.75 8.97
C LEU A 261 -19.95 3.90 8.74
N LYS A 262 -19.50 5.05 8.21
CA LYS A 262 -20.40 6.14 7.78
C LYS A 262 -21.37 5.68 6.70
N PHE A 263 -20.89 4.85 5.76
CA PHE A 263 -21.76 4.25 4.75
C PHE A 263 -22.81 3.33 5.39
N PHE A 264 -22.43 2.53 6.40
CA PHE A 264 -23.37 1.67 7.13
C PHE A 264 -24.40 2.43 7.95
N GLU A 265 -24.05 3.57 8.55
CA GLU A 265 -25.00 4.44 9.27
C GLU A 265 -26.13 4.96 8.36
N GLY A 266 -25.87 5.06 7.05
CA GLY A 266 -26.86 5.45 6.03
C GLY A 266 -27.63 4.29 5.39
N ALA A 267 -27.38 3.04 5.82
CA ALA A 267 -27.93 1.85 5.18
C ALA A 267 -29.46 1.77 5.25
N THR A 268 -30.08 1.28 4.18
CA THR A 268 -31.54 1.05 4.09
C THR A 268 -31.88 -0.43 3.87
N GLU A 269 -33.17 -0.78 3.95
CA GLU A 269 -33.63 -2.13 3.59
C GLU A 269 -33.37 -2.47 2.12
N ASP A 270 -33.29 -1.45 1.25
CA ASP A 270 -32.82 -1.61 -0.13
C ASP A 270 -31.29 -1.70 -0.18
N ALA A 271 -30.77 -2.59 -1.03
CA ALA A 271 -29.33 -2.78 -1.21
C ALA A 271 -28.67 -1.51 -1.79
N GLN A 272 -27.72 -0.97 -1.03
CA GLN A 272 -26.93 0.20 -1.43
C GLN A 272 -25.50 -0.23 -1.72
N TRP A 273 -24.90 0.39 -2.73
CA TRP A 273 -23.55 0.08 -3.20
C TRP A 273 -22.64 1.29 -3.03
N LYS A 274 -21.38 1.03 -2.67
CA LYS A 274 -20.33 2.03 -2.59
C LYS A 274 -19.00 1.43 -3.05
N ASP A 275 -18.30 2.17 -3.90
CA ASP A 275 -16.91 1.86 -4.22
C ASP A 275 -16.01 2.47 -3.15
N VAL A 276 -15.13 1.66 -2.58
CA VAL A 276 -14.20 2.05 -1.52
C VAL A 276 -12.82 1.52 -1.85
N VAL A 277 -11.79 2.06 -1.20
CA VAL A 277 -10.50 1.38 -1.13
C VAL A 277 -10.55 0.43 0.05
N GLY A 278 -10.63 -0.87 -0.22
CA GLY A 278 -10.54 -1.91 0.78
C GLY A 278 -9.13 -2.48 0.87
N HIS A 279 -8.96 -3.52 1.69
CA HIS A 279 -7.67 -4.15 1.92
C HIS A 279 -7.80 -5.65 1.68
N THR A 280 -6.88 -6.24 0.94
CA THR A 280 -6.82 -7.70 0.84
C THR A 280 -6.47 -8.34 2.19
N ARG A 281 -6.58 -9.67 2.29
CA ARG A 281 -6.11 -10.46 3.46
C ARG A 281 -4.62 -10.24 3.78
N ASN A 282 -3.85 -9.73 2.82
CA ASN A 282 -2.43 -9.37 2.94
C ASN A 282 -2.20 -7.84 3.04
N TYR A 283 -3.25 -7.06 3.33
CA TYR A 283 -3.22 -5.62 3.56
C TYR A 283 -2.73 -4.77 2.37
N GLN A 284 -2.91 -5.28 1.14
CA GLN A 284 -2.75 -4.46 -0.06
C GLN A 284 -4.03 -3.69 -0.35
N ASP A 285 -3.89 -2.41 -0.67
CA ASP A 285 -5.00 -1.55 -1.09
C ASP A 285 -5.54 -2.01 -2.44
N VAL A 286 -6.84 -2.29 -2.45
CA VAL A 286 -7.56 -2.73 -3.63
C VAL A 286 -8.90 -2.00 -3.71
N PRO A 287 -9.35 -1.57 -4.89
CA PRO A 287 -10.68 -1.04 -5.03
C PRO A 287 -11.69 -2.16 -4.76
N GLU A 288 -12.53 -1.96 -3.76
CA GLU A 288 -13.60 -2.87 -3.40
C GLU A 288 -14.95 -2.21 -3.70
N ARG A 289 -15.89 -3.01 -4.21
CA ARG A 289 -17.28 -2.62 -4.32
C ARG A 289 -18.07 -3.29 -3.22
N VAL A 290 -18.55 -2.48 -2.29
CA VAL A 290 -19.25 -2.89 -1.08
C VAL A 290 -20.75 -2.75 -1.27
N VAL A 291 -21.51 -3.73 -0.80
CA VAL A 291 -22.96 -3.62 -0.63
C VAL A 291 -23.32 -3.59 0.85
N ALA A 292 -24.32 -2.81 1.22
CA ALA A 292 -24.89 -2.79 2.56
C ALA A 292 -26.43 -2.90 2.49
N VAL A 293 -27.01 -3.70 3.37
CA VAL A 293 -28.45 -3.92 3.53
C VAL A 293 -28.80 -3.87 5.01
N LEU A 294 -29.75 -3.02 5.39
CA LEU A 294 -30.30 -2.97 6.75
C LEU A 294 -31.42 -4.02 6.89
N HIS A 295 -31.31 -4.92 7.87
CA HIS A 295 -32.31 -5.92 8.18
C HIS A 295 -32.41 -6.14 9.69
N ASP A 296 -33.63 -6.03 10.24
CA ASP A 296 -33.94 -6.10 11.68
C ASP A 296 -33.01 -5.23 12.57
N GLY A 297 -32.72 -4.01 12.11
CA GLY A 297 -31.86 -3.07 12.81
C GLY A 297 -30.35 -3.36 12.69
N LEU A 298 -29.94 -4.39 11.95
CA LEU A 298 -28.54 -4.74 11.70
C LEU A 298 -28.17 -4.50 10.24
N VAL A 299 -26.95 -4.06 9.98
CA VAL A 299 -26.42 -3.88 8.63
C VAL A 299 -25.63 -5.13 8.24
N PHE A 300 -26.10 -5.81 7.20
CA PHE A 300 -25.41 -6.93 6.56
C PHE A 300 -24.66 -6.39 5.33
N SER A 301 -23.37 -6.65 5.28
CA SER A 301 -22.51 -6.13 4.23
C SER A 301 -21.49 -7.15 3.76
N SER A 302 -21.16 -7.09 2.48
CA SER A 302 -20.03 -7.82 1.89
C SER A 302 -19.46 -7.00 0.74
N SER A 303 -18.29 -7.41 0.24
CA SER A 303 -17.59 -6.74 -0.83
C SER A 303 -16.91 -7.73 -1.77
N HIS A 304 -16.50 -7.24 -2.94
CA HIS A 304 -15.61 -7.92 -3.86
C HIS A 304 -14.61 -6.93 -4.43
N ILE A 305 -13.44 -7.42 -4.83
CA ILE A 305 -12.42 -6.62 -5.51
C ILE A 305 -12.92 -6.25 -6.91
N THR A 306 -12.59 -5.04 -7.34
CA THR A 306 -12.89 -4.53 -8.67
C THR A 306 -11.61 -4.12 -9.41
N LEU A 307 -11.73 -3.70 -10.67
CA LEU A 307 -10.58 -3.28 -11.47
C LEU A 307 -9.99 -1.96 -10.95
N GLN A 308 -8.67 -1.79 -11.09
CA GLN A 308 -7.88 -0.61 -10.66
C GLN A 308 -8.43 0.72 -11.23
N GLU A 309 -9.13 0.64 -12.36
CA GLU A 309 -9.90 1.69 -13.03
C GLU A 309 -10.88 2.41 -12.09
N ASN A 310 -11.36 1.73 -11.04
CA ASN A 310 -12.30 2.28 -10.05
C ASN A 310 -11.65 3.18 -8.98
N VAL A 311 -10.33 3.10 -8.78
CA VAL A 311 -9.62 4.02 -7.85
C VAL A 311 -9.47 5.41 -8.47
N ALA A 312 -9.32 5.46 -9.80
CA ALA A 312 -9.29 6.72 -10.54
C ALA A 312 -10.62 7.48 -10.35
N ASP A 313 -11.75 6.79 -10.47
CA ASP A 313 -13.08 7.37 -10.24
C ASP A 313 -13.27 7.85 -8.80
N ALA A 314 -12.86 7.06 -7.80
CA ALA A 314 -12.91 7.46 -6.39
C ALA A 314 -12.03 8.70 -6.09
N THR A 315 -10.86 8.78 -6.73
CA THR A 315 -9.96 9.94 -6.61
C THR A 315 -10.61 11.19 -7.22
N MET A 316 -11.22 11.05 -8.41
CA MET A 316 -11.94 12.14 -9.05
C MET A 316 -13.15 12.60 -8.21
N ASP A 317 -13.90 11.68 -7.60
CA ASP A 317 -14.98 12.01 -6.67
C ASP A 317 -14.47 12.78 -5.45
N TYR A 318 -13.39 12.32 -4.82
CA TYR A 318 -12.79 13.01 -3.66
C TYR A 318 -12.35 14.44 -4.01
N VAL A 319 -11.74 14.64 -5.19
CA VAL A 319 -11.37 15.98 -5.69
C VAL A 319 -12.63 16.81 -6.04
N SER A 320 -13.66 16.20 -6.62
CA SER A 320 -14.93 16.85 -6.94
C SER A 320 -15.68 17.34 -5.69
N ARG A 321 -15.65 16.57 -4.60
CA ARG A 321 -16.20 17.02 -3.31
C ARG A 321 -15.44 18.21 -2.74
N ALA A 322 -14.15 18.32 -3.02
CA ALA A 322 -13.34 19.46 -2.60
C ALA A 322 -13.72 20.75 -3.34
N THR A 323 -13.92 20.67 -4.66
CA THR A 323 -14.38 21.81 -5.46
C THR A 323 -15.80 22.21 -5.08
N ALA A 324 -16.69 21.25 -4.82
CA ALA A 324 -18.04 21.53 -4.32
C ALA A 324 -18.03 22.25 -2.96
N ARG A 325 -17.19 21.80 -2.00
CA ARG A 325 -16.99 22.50 -0.73
C ARG A 325 -16.48 23.92 -0.94
N TYR A 326 -15.53 24.11 -1.86
CA TYR A 326 -15.05 25.45 -2.21
C TYR A 326 -16.19 26.36 -2.70
N ASP A 327 -17.07 25.85 -3.56
CA ASP A 327 -18.20 26.60 -4.08
C ASP A 327 -19.25 26.94 -3.00
N GLU A 328 -19.44 26.05 -2.03
CA GLU A 328 -20.44 26.21 -0.97
C GLU A 328 -19.95 27.02 0.24
N GLU A 329 -18.72 26.76 0.70
CA GLU A 329 -18.16 27.28 1.95
C GLU A 329 -17.08 28.36 1.73
N GLY A 330 -16.52 28.45 0.52
CA GLY A 330 -15.47 29.40 0.15
C GLY A 330 -14.05 28.95 0.49
N LEU A 331 -13.07 29.72 0.01
CA LEU A 331 -11.64 29.41 0.09
C LEU A 331 -11.13 29.19 1.52
N GLU A 332 -11.47 30.10 2.44
CA GLU A 332 -10.92 30.08 3.81
C GLU A 332 -11.35 28.83 4.58
N ALA A 333 -12.63 28.47 4.51
CA ALA A 333 -13.16 27.25 5.12
C ALA A 333 -12.57 25.98 4.48
N THR A 334 -12.42 25.98 3.16
CA THR A 334 -11.83 24.87 2.41
C THR A 334 -10.37 24.64 2.79
N VAL A 335 -9.57 25.69 2.84
CA VAL A 335 -8.16 25.64 3.25
C VAL A 335 -8.03 25.19 4.71
N ALA A 336 -8.88 25.67 5.61
CA ALA A 336 -8.86 25.25 7.01
C ALA A 336 -9.14 23.74 7.15
N TYR A 337 -10.14 23.23 6.41
CA TYR A 337 -10.45 21.80 6.41
C TYR A 337 -9.33 20.95 5.83
N TYR A 338 -8.79 21.30 4.65
CA TYR A 338 -7.73 20.52 4.01
C TYR A 338 -6.34 20.73 4.62
N ASN A 339 -6.22 21.54 5.68
CA ASN A 339 -5.06 21.58 6.57
C ASN A 339 -5.29 20.80 7.87
N SER A 340 -6.41 20.07 8.00
CA SER A 340 -6.78 19.34 9.20
C SER A 340 -6.81 17.82 8.95
N PRO A 341 -6.55 16.99 9.98
CA PRO A 341 -6.62 15.52 9.85
C PRO A 341 -8.00 15.01 9.44
N GLU A 342 -9.07 15.75 9.72
CA GLU A 342 -10.45 15.41 9.36
C GLU A 342 -10.69 15.38 7.84
N SER A 343 -9.78 15.95 7.05
CA SER A 343 -9.83 15.88 5.59
C SER A 343 -9.39 14.54 5.01
N LEU A 344 -8.64 13.73 5.77
CA LEU A 344 -8.07 12.48 5.28
C LEU A 344 -9.16 11.41 5.11
N GLU A 345 -9.18 10.75 3.95
CA GLU A 345 -10.17 9.70 3.63
C GLU A 345 -9.47 8.48 3.05
N GLY A 346 -9.25 7.47 3.90
CA GLY A 346 -8.44 6.31 3.54
C GLY A 346 -7.03 6.73 3.14
N ASN A 347 -6.65 6.47 1.88
CA ASN A 347 -5.36 6.86 1.31
C ASN A 347 -5.40 8.23 0.61
N PHE A 348 -6.57 8.85 0.53
CA PHE A 348 -6.72 10.14 -0.14
C PHE A 348 -6.40 11.27 0.83
N TYR A 349 -5.49 12.12 0.39
CA TYR A 349 -5.30 13.45 0.93
C TYR A 349 -5.33 14.44 -0.23
N LEU A 350 -5.88 15.62 0.01
CA LEU A 350 -5.92 16.69 -0.97
C LEU A 350 -4.84 17.72 -0.67
N PHE A 351 -4.23 18.27 -1.71
CA PHE A 351 -3.43 19.49 -1.60
C PHE A 351 -4.00 20.55 -2.54
N LEU A 352 -4.00 21.80 -2.05
CA LEU A 352 -4.51 22.95 -2.78
C LEU A 352 -3.37 23.87 -3.19
N ILE A 353 -3.40 24.30 -4.44
CA ILE A 353 -2.48 25.30 -4.99
C ILE A 353 -3.27 26.57 -5.35
N GLY A 354 -2.75 27.72 -4.94
CA GLY A 354 -3.24 29.05 -5.28
C GLY A 354 -3.13 29.36 -6.77
N ALA A 355 -3.80 30.43 -7.20
CA ALA A 355 -3.76 30.90 -8.59
C ALA A 355 -2.37 31.44 -9.02
N ASP A 356 -1.50 31.69 -8.04
CA ASP A 356 -0.09 32.04 -8.20
C ASP A 356 0.83 30.81 -8.21
N ASP A 357 0.25 29.61 -8.26
CA ASP A 357 0.93 28.31 -8.24
C ASP A 357 1.64 28.03 -6.89
N ILE A 358 1.24 28.70 -5.80
CA ILE A 358 1.75 28.49 -4.44
C ILE A 358 0.89 27.49 -3.66
N TYR A 359 1.48 26.53 -2.95
CA TYR A 359 0.73 25.67 -2.03
C TYR A 359 0.01 26.49 -0.94
N ILE A 360 -1.30 26.30 -0.81
CA ILE A 360 -2.13 26.95 0.21
C ILE A 360 -2.72 25.97 1.23
N ALA A 361 -2.78 24.67 0.90
CA ALA A 361 -3.11 23.63 1.86
C ALA A 361 -2.41 22.32 1.55
N HIS A 362 -1.95 21.64 2.61
CA HIS A 362 -1.44 20.28 2.52
C HIS A 362 -1.51 19.62 3.92
N PRO A 363 -2.37 18.61 4.15
CA PRO A 363 -2.63 18.09 5.50
C PRO A 363 -1.50 17.20 6.03
N ILE A 364 -0.74 16.59 5.11
CA ILE A 364 0.36 15.67 5.43
C ILE A 364 1.74 16.37 5.45
N PHE A 365 2.01 17.24 4.48
CA PHE A 365 3.28 17.94 4.30
C PHE A 365 3.09 19.45 4.44
N PRO A 366 2.72 19.96 5.63
CA PRO A 366 2.36 21.38 5.82
C PRO A 366 3.52 22.34 5.57
N HIS A 367 4.76 21.86 5.55
CA HIS A 367 5.94 22.66 5.18
C HIS A 367 5.98 23.01 3.68
N LEU A 368 5.19 22.35 2.83
CA LEU A 368 5.00 22.76 1.44
C LEU A 368 4.17 24.04 1.33
N ILE A 369 3.35 24.37 2.33
CA ILE A 369 2.52 25.58 2.31
C ILE A 369 3.42 26.82 2.18
N GLY A 370 3.17 27.63 1.15
CA GLY A 370 3.95 28.82 0.82
C GLY A 370 5.09 28.59 -0.19
N THR A 371 5.30 27.36 -0.69
CA THR A 371 6.25 27.07 -1.78
C THR A 371 5.55 27.05 -3.15
N ASP A 372 6.29 27.30 -4.24
CA ASP A 372 5.78 27.17 -5.60
C ASP A 372 5.76 25.70 -6.02
N ILE A 373 4.61 25.21 -6.50
CA ILE A 373 4.46 23.84 -6.98
C ILE A 373 5.47 23.52 -8.10
N LYS A 374 5.85 24.49 -8.94
CA LYS A 374 6.75 24.26 -10.09
C LYS A 374 8.19 23.96 -9.69
N ASP A 375 8.53 24.20 -8.43
CA ASP A 375 9.84 23.88 -7.87
C ASP A 375 9.87 22.45 -7.28
N VAL A 376 8.73 21.75 -7.26
CA VAL A 376 8.65 20.36 -6.78
C VAL A 376 9.14 19.39 -7.84
N VAL A 377 10.24 18.71 -7.50
CA VAL A 377 10.87 17.65 -8.30
C VAL A 377 10.85 16.36 -7.50
N GLY A 378 10.46 15.26 -8.15
CA GLY A 378 10.41 13.91 -7.58
C GLY A 378 11.80 13.31 -7.35
N SER A 379 11.86 12.20 -6.61
CA SER A 379 13.12 11.53 -6.25
C SER A 379 13.92 11.07 -7.48
N ASP A 380 13.20 10.67 -8.54
CA ASP A 380 13.72 10.24 -9.83
C ASP A 380 14.14 11.40 -10.75
N GLY A 381 13.94 12.65 -10.31
CA GLY A 381 14.23 13.86 -11.08
C GLY A 381 13.10 14.30 -11.99
N GLN A 382 11.91 13.69 -11.93
CA GLN A 382 10.73 14.16 -12.66
C GLN A 382 10.29 15.53 -12.14
N GLU A 383 10.07 16.50 -13.03
CA GLU A 383 9.52 17.82 -12.70
C GLU A 383 7.99 17.76 -12.44
N LEU A 384 7.54 16.84 -11.57
CA LEU A 384 6.13 16.52 -11.34
C LEU A 384 5.28 17.76 -11.01
N GLY A 385 5.86 18.73 -10.30
CA GLY A 385 5.18 19.96 -9.93
C GLY A 385 4.82 20.82 -11.14
N ARG A 386 5.67 20.85 -12.16
CA ARG A 386 5.38 21.54 -13.44
C ARG A 386 4.37 20.78 -14.28
N GLU A 387 4.29 19.47 -14.16
CA GLU A 387 3.26 18.66 -14.79
C GLU A 387 1.90 18.95 -14.14
N ILE A 388 1.82 18.91 -12.80
CA ILE A 388 0.60 19.25 -12.04
C ILE A 388 0.13 20.69 -12.30
N ALA A 389 1.05 21.65 -12.40
CA ALA A 389 0.72 23.05 -12.68
C ALA A 389 -0.02 23.26 -14.03
N GLN A 390 0.10 22.30 -14.96
CA GLN A 390 -0.60 22.31 -16.25
C GLN A 390 -2.07 21.88 -16.16
N ALA A 391 -2.58 21.58 -14.96
CA ALA A 391 -3.97 21.20 -14.75
C ALA A 391 -4.94 22.23 -15.36
N THR A 392 -5.98 21.69 -16.01
CA THR A 392 -7.05 22.46 -16.66
C THR A 392 -8.38 22.20 -15.95
N GLU A 393 -9.44 22.89 -16.38
CA GLU A 393 -10.81 22.61 -15.92
C GLU A 393 -11.28 21.19 -16.29
N ASP A 394 -10.71 20.57 -17.33
CA ASP A 394 -10.98 19.17 -17.69
C ASP A 394 -10.17 18.18 -16.85
N GLY A 395 -9.22 18.68 -16.04
CA GLY A 395 -8.30 17.91 -15.22
C GLY A 395 -7.19 17.19 -15.99
N ILE A 396 -6.20 16.67 -15.24
CA ILE A 396 -5.08 15.88 -15.74
C ILE A 396 -4.71 14.78 -14.74
N TRP A 397 -4.19 13.67 -15.26
CA TRP A 397 -3.51 12.64 -14.47
C TRP A 397 -2.00 12.84 -14.56
N VAL A 398 -1.31 12.77 -13.43
CA VAL A 398 0.15 12.85 -13.34
C VAL A 398 0.63 11.69 -12.48
N GLU A 399 1.56 10.90 -13.03
CA GLU A 399 2.20 9.79 -12.32
C GLU A 399 3.62 10.19 -11.94
N TYR A 400 4.00 9.97 -10.69
CA TYR A 400 5.33 10.31 -10.17
C TYR A 400 5.66 9.50 -8.92
N LEU A 401 6.95 9.37 -8.59
CA LEU A 401 7.35 8.85 -7.29
C LEU A 401 7.17 9.90 -6.20
N TRP A 402 6.58 9.50 -5.08
CA TRP A 402 6.34 10.40 -3.96
C TRP A 402 6.45 9.67 -2.62
N PRO A 403 6.87 10.34 -1.54
CA PRO A 403 6.81 9.76 -0.21
C PRO A 403 5.37 9.41 0.15
N ASN A 404 5.13 8.13 0.43
CA ASN A 404 3.86 7.66 0.98
C ASN A 404 3.83 7.95 2.49
N PRO A 405 2.89 8.77 3.00
CA PRO A 405 2.88 9.15 4.41
C PRO A 405 2.58 7.99 5.37
N ILE A 406 2.02 6.92 4.83
CA ILE A 406 1.64 5.72 5.57
C ILE A 406 2.85 4.80 5.68
N THR A 407 3.40 4.37 4.54
CA THR A 407 4.52 3.40 4.51
C THR A 407 5.87 4.06 4.78
N ARG A 408 5.94 5.40 4.63
CA ARG A 408 7.16 6.22 4.69
C ARG A 408 8.20 5.85 3.61
N ALA A 409 7.77 5.13 2.58
CA ALA A 409 8.58 4.76 1.43
C ALA A 409 8.26 5.67 0.24
N GLU A 410 9.23 5.78 -0.66
CA GLU A 410 9.04 6.34 -2.00
C GLU A 410 8.25 5.34 -2.84
N GLU A 411 7.06 5.73 -3.27
CA GLU A 411 6.14 4.86 -4.01
C GLU A 411 5.57 5.58 -5.22
N GLN A 412 5.19 4.81 -6.24
CA GLN A 412 4.51 5.34 -7.41
C GLN A 412 3.15 5.89 -6.98
N LYS A 413 2.94 7.17 -7.24
CA LYS A 413 1.68 7.87 -6.99
C LYS A 413 1.07 8.30 -8.32
N THR A 414 -0.24 8.11 -8.44
CA THR A 414 -1.05 8.61 -9.55
C THR A 414 -2.00 9.67 -9.01
N THR A 415 -1.86 10.91 -9.46
CA THR A 415 -2.59 12.07 -8.96
C THR A 415 -3.50 12.64 -10.04
N TRP A 416 -4.77 12.86 -9.68
CA TRP A 416 -5.71 13.69 -10.44
C TRP A 416 -5.59 15.13 -9.97
N ALA A 417 -5.41 16.05 -10.91
CA ALA A 417 -5.37 17.49 -10.64
C ALA A 417 -6.34 18.22 -11.56
N ILE A 418 -7.22 19.05 -10.99
CA ILE A 418 -8.17 19.89 -11.72
C ILE A 418 -7.97 21.35 -11.34
N ARG A 419 -8.11 22.26 -12.30
CA ARG A 419 -8.12 23.70 -12.05
C ARG A 419 -9.56 24.19 -11.95
N HIS A 420 -9.91 24.84 -10.83
CA HIS A 420 -11.25 25.37 -10.55
C HIS A 420 -11.12 26.75 -9.90
N ASP A 421 -11.78 27.76 -10.48
CA ASP A 421 -11.63 29.19 -10.15
C ASP A 421 -10.17 29.67 -10.02
N GLY A 422 -9.31 29.18 -10.93
CA GLY A 422 -7.88 29.49 -10.96
C GLY A 422 -7.02 28.72 -9.94
N LEU A 423 -7.61 28.06 -8.95
CA LEU A 423 -6.94 27.20 -7.98
C LEU A 423 -6.74 25.78 -8.54
N ILE A 424 -5.72 25.05 -8.10
CA ILE A 424 -5.57 23.62 -8.41
C ILE A 424 -5.98 22.80 -7.20
N PHE A 425 -6.89 21.84 -7.41
CA PHE A 425 -7.27 20.82 -6.44
C PHE A 425 -6.70 19.50 -6.91
N ALA A 426 -5.89 18.85 -6.07
CA ALA A 426 -5.22 17.62 -6.46
C ALA A 426 -5.19 16.59 -5.35
N SER A 427 -5.49 15.34 -5.71
CA SER A 427 -5.38 14.17 -4.84
C SER A 427 -4.99 12.96 -5.69
N GLY A 428 -4.48 11.93 -5.04
CA GLY A 428 -4.01 10.75 -5.75
C GLY A 428 -3.93 9.53 -4.85
N TYR A 429 -3.65 8.41 -5.49
CA TYR A 429 -3.46 7.12 -4.83
C TYR A 429 -2.06 6.60 -5.12
N TYR A 430 -1.54 5.80 -4.18
CA TYR A 430 -0.30 5.08 -4.37
C TYR A 430 -0.60 3.73 -5.02
N THR A 431 0.21 3.36 -6.00
CA THR A 431 0.23 2.00 -6.54
C THR A 431 1.47 1.33 -6.00
N ALA A 432 1.27 0.27 -5.22
CA ALA A 432 2.37 -0.60 -4.83
C ALA A 432 3.02 -1.15 -6.11
N GLY A 433 4.27 -0.79 -6.37
CA GLY A 433 5.13 -1.63 -7.20
C GLY A 433 5.30 -2.97 -6.48
N ASP A 434 5.44 -4.08 -7.21
CA ASP A 434 5.70 -5.41 -6.62
C ASP A 434 7.00 -5.47 -5.80
N GLU A 435 7.81 -4.42 -5.87
CA GLU A 435 8.86 -4.12 -4.90
C GLU A 435 8.43 -2.83 -4.17
N ALA A 436 7.89 -2.95 -2.95
CA ALA A 436 8.19 -1.93 -1.96
C ALA A 436 9.72 -1.92 -1.91
N PHE A 437 10.36 -0.92 -2.53
CA PHE A 437 11.81 -0.81 -2.55
C PHE A 437 12.24 -1.00 -1.11
N ALA A 438 13.02 -2.06 -0.82
CA ALA A 438 13.60 -2.23 0.50
C ALA A 438 14.41 -0.97 0.75
N THR A 439 13.84 -0.06 1.53
CA THR A 439 14.38 1.28 1.70
C THR A 439 15.74 1.08 2.38
N PRO A 440 16.86 1.42 1.71
CA PRO A 440 18.17 1.00 2.17
C PRO A 440 18.50 1.48 3.61
N TRP A 441 17.81 2.53 4.07
CA TRP A 441 17.93 3.09 5.41
C TRP A 441 17.25 2.32 6.54
N LYS A 442 16.30 1.43 6.24
CA LYS A 442 15.43 0.83 7.26
C LYS A 442 16.17 -0.13 8.20
N ASP A 443 17.10 -0.90 7.64
CA ASP A 443 17.93 -1.87 8.38
C ASP A 443 19.41 -1.45 8.43
N ALA A 444 19.74 -0.25 7.91
CA ALA A 444 21.10 0.23 7.92
C ALA A 444 21.50 0.72 9.31
N ASP A 445 22.77 0.54 9.65
CA ASP A 445 23.36 1.27 10.77
C ASP A 445 23.18 2.79 10.49
N PRO A 446 22.50 3.53 11.37
CA PRO A 446 22.11 4.90 11.06
C PRO A 446 23.31 5.83 10.89
N ARG A 447 24.45 5.48 11.50
CA ARG A 447 25.69 6.22 11.39
C ARG A 447 26.35 5.99 10.03
N GLU A 448 26.42 4.74 9.59
CA GLU A 448 26.90 4.38 8.24
C GLU A 448 25.99 4.97 7.16
N TYR A 449 24.67 4.88 7.36
CA TYR A 449 23.69 5.41 6.41
C TYR A 449 23.78 6.93 6.25
N THR A 450 24.02 7.65 7.33
CA THR A 450 24.22 9.11 7.28
C THR A 450 25.40 9.47 6.38
N VAL A 451 26.52 8.73 6.49
CA VAL A 451 27.71 8.97 5.65
C VAL A 451 27.43 8.65 4.19
N ASP A 452 26.74 7.53 3.91
CA ASP A 452 26.31 7.17 2.56
C ASP A 452 25.40 8.25 1.94
N TYR A 453 24.40 8.72 2.68
CA TYR A 453 23.49 9.78 2.23
C TYR A 453 24.23 11.07 1.85
N VAL A 454 25.19 11.49 2.68
CA VAL A 454 26.05 12.65 2.40
C VAL A 454 26.94 12.40 1.17
N ASN A 455 27.51 11.20 1.03
CA ASN A 455 28.35 10.87 -0.13
C ASN A 455 27.54 10.85 -1.43
N ARG A 456 26.29 10.35 -1.42
CA ARG A 456 25.40 10.41 -2.59
C ARG A 456 25.07 11.85 -3.00
N ALA A 457 24.98 12.77 -2.05
CA ALA A 457 24.84 14.19 -2.36
C ALA A 457 26.08 14.77 -3.06
N ILE A 458 27.27 14.39 -2.59
CA ILE A 458 28.55 14.76 -3.20
C ILE A 458 28.66 14.16 -4.61
N GLU A 459 28.34 12.88 -4.79
CA GLU A 459 28.34 12.21 -6.10
C GLU A 459 27.38 12.90 -7.08
N ARG A 460 26.20 13.32 -6.62
CA ARG A 460 25.26 14.10 -7.44
C ARG A 460 25.84 15.46 -7.81
N TYR A 461 26.48 16.15 -6.86
CA TYR A 461 27.18 17.41 -7.12
C TYR A 461 28.28 17.23 -8.18
N GLU A 462 29.12 16.20 -8.06
CA GLU A 462 30.21 15.92 -9.00
C GLU A 462 29.68 15.54 -10.39
N ARG A 463 28.58 14.77 -10.45
CA ARG A 463 27.99 14.27 -11.69
C ARG A 463 27.19 15.33 -12.44
N ASP A 464 26.33 16.06 -11.73
CA ASP A 464 25.28 16.91 -12.32
C ASP A 464 25.49 18.41 -12.07
N GLY A 465 26.42 18.78 -11.19
CA GLY A 465 26.72 20.15 -10.81
C GLY A 465 25.87 20.70 -9.66
N LEU A 466 26.29 21.86 -9.15
CA LEU A 466 25.72 22.52 -7.96
C LEU A 466 24.22 22.82 -8.09
N ASP A 467 23.79 23.36 -9.25
CA ASP A 467 22.39 23.74 -9.46
C ASP A 467 21.45 22.53 -9.38
N SER A 468 21.82 21.40 -10.01
CA SER A 468 21.03 20.17 -9.99
C SER A 468 20.95 19.55 -8.59
N MET A 469 22.07 19.50 -7.88
CA MET A 469 22.11 19.00 -6.50
C MET A 469 21.27 19.89 -5.57
N THR A 470 21.41 21.21 -5.70
CA THR A 470 20.67 22.19 -4.88
C THR A 470 19.17 22.10 -5.11
N ALA A 471 18.72 22.00 -6.37
CA ALA A 471 17.30 21.87 -6.69
C ALA A 471 16.72 20.58 -6.08
N TYR A 472 17.43 19.46 -6.19
CA TYR A 472 17.00 18.19 -5.61
C TYR A 472 16.94 18.22 -4.09
N TYR A 473 18.02 18.63 -3.41
CA TYR A 473 18.09 18.57 -1.95
C TYR A 473 17.38 19.72 -1.23
N ASN A 474 16.88 20.73 -1.96
CA ASN A 474 15.87 21.65 -1.45
C ASN A 474 14.43 21.18 -1.69
N SER A 475 14.23 20.04 -2.38
CA SER A 475 12.94 19.35 -2.46
C SER A 475 12.78 18.39 -1.29
N VAL A 476 11.54 18.22 -0.84
CA VAL A 476 11.18 17.22 0.19
C VAL A 476 11.27 15.80 -0.33
N ALA A 477 11.29 15.62 -1.66
CA ALA A 477 11.59 14.35 -2.30
C ALA A 477 13.01 13.84 -2.00
N SER A 478 13.90 14.70 -1.48
CA SER A 478 15.22 14.24 -1.06
C SER A 478 15.20 13.45 0.24
N PHE A 479 14.10 13.47 1.00
CA PHE A 479 14.05 12.86 2.33
C PHE A 479 14.04 11.34 2.21
N GLU A 480 14.88 10.70 3.01
CA GLU A 480 14.89 9.25 3.17
C GLU A 480 14.70 8.96 4.65
N GLY A 481 13.48 8.60 5.07
CA GLY A 481 13.15 8.44 6.50
C GLY A 481 13.39 9.73 7.32
N GLN A 482 14.44 9.72 8.14
CA GLN A 482 14.85 10.86 8.97
C GLN A 482 16.00 11.69 8.37
N TRP A 483 16.58 11.23 7.26
CA TRP A 483 17.73 11.83 6.61
C TRP A 483 17.31 12.88 5.59
N TYR A 484 17.91 14.06 5.70
CA TYR A 484 17.81 15.15 4.75
C TYR A 484 19.13 15.90 4.74
N LEU A 485 19.48 16.48 3.58
CA LEU A 485 20.72 17.23 3.43
C LEU A 485 20.54 18.67 3.93
N PHE A 486 21.61 19.20 4.51
CA PHE A 486 21.84 20.62 4.61
C PHE A 486 23.28 20.92 4.17
N ALA A 487 23.45 21.97 3.37
CA ALA A 487 24.73 22.27 2.75
C ALA A 487 25.02 23.77 2.73
N MET A 488 26.32 24.09 2.81
CA MET A 488 26.83 25.45 2.91
C MET A 488 27.93 25.73 1.89
N ASP A 489 27.97 26.95 1.37
CA ASP A 489 28.91 27.38 0.34
C ASP A 489 30.34 27.57 0.88
N GLU A 490 31.28 28.04 0.07
CA GLU A 490 32.66 28.28 0.49
C GLU A 490 32.82 29.35 1.59
N ASN A 491 31.78 30.14 1.85
CA ASN A 491 31.72 31.15 2.92
C ASN A 491 30.94 30.64 4.14
N ASP A 492 30.53 29.37 4.12
CA ASP A 492 29.70 28.69 5.11
C ASP A 492 28.25 29.23 5.17
N ILE A 493 27.74 29.79 4.07
CA ILE A 493 26.34 30.23 3.94
C ILE A 493 25.47 29.07 3.47
N TYR A 494 24.35 28.83 4.16
CA TYR A 494 23.37 27.82 3.72
C TYR A 494 22.86 28.09 2.30
N PHE A 495 22.93 27.07 1.46
CA PHE A 495 22.25 27.04 0.15
C PHE A 495 21.33 25.83 -0.03
N VAL A 496 21.45 24.82 0.85
CA VAL A 496 20.50 23.70 0.96
C VAL A 496 20.03 23.56 2.40
N HIS A 497 18.70 23.56 2.60
CA HIS A 497 18.08 23.10 3.84
C HIS A 497 16.58 22.80 3.65
N SER A 498 16.24 21.61 3.18
CA SER A 498 14.85 21.28 2.82
C SER A 498 13.84 21.27 3.98
N LEU A 499 14.26 20.93 5.22
CA LEU A 499 13.36 20.97 6.38
C LEU A 499 13.05 22.40 6.87
N LEU A 500 14.00 23.33 6.74
CA LEU A 500 13.91 24.71 7.23
C LEU A 500 14.45 25.67 6.16
N PRO A 501 13.72 25.84 5.03
CA PRO A 501 14.21 26.66 3.91
C PRO A 501 14.54 28.11 4.30
N ARG A 502 13.93 28.61 5.39
CA ARG A 502 14.24 29.92 5.98
C ARG A 502 15.71 30.11 6.41
N LEU A 503 16.47 29.02 6.56
CA LEU A 503 17.90 29.09 6.90
C LEU A 503 18.78 29.40 5.69
N ILE A 504 18.29 29.20 4.46
CA ILE A 504 19.01 29.52 3.23
C ILE A 504 19.41 31.00 3.23
N GLY A 505 20.68 31.27 2.96
CA GLY A 505 21.29 32.62 3.01
C GLY A 505 21.84 33.04 4.38
N THR A 506 21.70 32.19 5.42
CA THR A 506 22.29 32.43 6.75
C THR A 506 23.69 31.83 6.84
N ASP A 507 24.65 32.51 7.49
CA ASP A 507 25.94 31.91 7.84
C ASP A 507 25.72 30.86 8.93
N ILE A 508 26.16 29.63 8.70
CA ILE A 508 26.03 28.53 9.67
C ILE A 508 26.59 28.94 11.03
N LYS A 509 27.66 29.73 11.11
CA LYS A 509 28.32 30.12 12.37
C LYS A 509 27.44 30.97 13.29
N ASP A 510 26.38 31.55 12.74
CA ASP A 510 25.38 32.31 13.49
C ASP A 510 24.24 31.43 14.02
N VAL A 511 24.19 30.14 13.64
CA VAL A 511 23.21 29.19 14.13
C VAL A 511 23.60 28.65 15.50
N VAL A 512 22.73 28.93 16.48
CA VAL A 512 22.84 28.49 17.86
C VAL A 512 21.61 27.64 18.18
N GLY A 513 21.83 26.48 18.79
CA GLY A 513 20.76 25.60 19.25
C GLY A 513 19.93 26.28 20.35
N SER A 514 18.71 25.79 20.57
CA SER A 514 17.82 26.32 21.61
C SER A 514 18.37 26.21 23.03
N ASP A 515 19.27 25.26 23.27
CA ASP A 515 20.03 25.05 24.49
C ASP A 515 21.24 26.00 24.64
N GLY A 516 21.49 26.85 23.65
CA GLY A 516 22.64 27.76 23.59
C GLY A 516 23.91 27.12 23.04
N PHE A 517 23.86 25.87 22.56
CA PHE A 517 25.00 25.21 21.93
C PHE A 517 25.31 25.87 20.59
N GLU A 518 26.55 26.32 20.39
CA GLU A 518 27.00 26.98 19.15
C GLU A 518 27.24 25.96 18.01
N LEU A 519 26.23 25.14 17.71
CA LEU A 519 26.30 24.00 16.78
C LEU A 519 26.89 24.39 15.43
N GLY A 520 26.54 25.59 14.95
CA GLY A 520 26.98 26.04 13.65
C GLY A 520 28.48 26.28 13.55
N LYS A 521 29.12 26.72 14.65
CA LYS A 521 30.57 26.85 14.72
C LYS A 521 31.27 25.50 14.81
N GLU A 522 30.64 24.50 15.41
CA GLU A 522 31.18 23.14 15.44
C GLU A 522 31.10 22.50 14.05
N ILE A 523 29.96 22.62 13.36
CA ILE A 523 29.77 22.13 11.99
C ILE A 523 30.73 22.81 11.00
N ALA A 524 30.97 24.12 11.12
CA ALA A 524 31.89 24.86 10.25
C ALA A 524 33.36 24.38 10.32
N LYS A 525 33.74 23.62 11.36
CA LYS A 525 35.07 23.00 11.49
C LYS A 525 35.26 21.75 10.63
N ALA A 526 34.23 21.31 9.90
CA ALA A 526 34.32 20.16 9.02
C ALA A 526 35.54 20.25 8.09
N THR A 527 36.22 19.13 7.92
CA THR A 527 37.35 18.95 6.98
C THR A 527 36.97 17.88 5.95
N GLU A 528 37.89 17.53 5.04
CA GLU A 528 37.68 16.43 4.09
C GLU A 528 37.56 15.07 4.77
N GLU A 529 38.07 14.90 5.99
CA GLU A 529 37.88 13.70 6.81
C GLU A 529 36.48 13.63 7.45
N GLY A 530 35.75 14.75 7.48
CA GLY A 530 34.46 14.90 8.12
C GLY A 530 34.51 14.95 9.64
N ILE A 531 33.40 15.38 10.24
CA ILE A 531 33.21 15.51 11.68
C ILE A 531 31.82 15.04 12.09
N TRP A 532 31.71 14.58 13.33
CA TRP A 532 30.43 14.26 13.97
C TRP A 532 30.14 15.30 15.05
N VAL A 533 28.92 15.83 15.05
CA VAL A 533 28.46 16.84 16.01
C VAL A 533 27.09 16.43 16.52
N GLU A 534 26.92 16.37 17.84
CA GLU A 534 25.63 16.15 18.48
C GLU A 534 25.01 17.50 18.86
N TYR A 535 23.72 17.69 18.56
CA TYR A 535 23.00 18.94 18.83
C TYR A 535 21.50 18.67 18.88
N LEU A 536 20.73 19.56 19.52
CA LEU A 536 19.27 19.53 19.45
C LEU A 536 18.81 20.09 18.10
N TRP A 537 17.88 19.39 17.45
CA TRP A 537 17.34 19.85 16.17
C TRP A 537 15.90 19.36 15.93
N PRO A 538 15.06 20.12 15.22
CA PRO A 538 13.72 19.67 14.85
C PRO A 538 13.76 18.34 14.08
N HIS A 539 13.06 17.31 14.55
CA HIS A 539 12.87 16.05 13.81
C HIS A 539 12.00 16.31 12.56
N PRO A 540 12.32 15.75 11.39
CA PRO A 540 11.62 16.08 10.14
C PRO A 540 10.13 15.70 10.13
N VAL A 541 9.76 14.70 10.92
CA VAL A 541 8.36 14.23 11.03
C VAL A 541 7.61 14.93 12.17
N THR A 542 8.21 15.09 13.35
CA THR A 542 7.51 15.59 14.54
C THR A 542 7.70 17.09 14.76
N LEU A 543 8.70 17.68 14.08
CA LEU A 543 9.16 19.06 14.20
C LEU A 543 9.66 19.47 15.59
N LYS A 544 9.89 18.49 16.47
CA LYS A 544 10.39 18.74 17.81
C LYS A 544 11.89 18.71 17.88
N GLU A 545 12.44 19.60 18.67
CA GLU A 545 13.84 19.54 19.00
C GLU A 545 14.14 18.33 19.87
N VAL A 546 14.90 17.42 19.29
CA VAL A 546 15.41 16.22 19.94
C VAL A 546 16.90 16.09 19.60
N PRO A 547 17.68 15.30 20.35
CA PRO A 547 19.07 15.05 20.01
C PRO A 547 19.20 14.52 18.57
N LYS A 548 20.11 15.13 17.82
CA LYS A 548 20.51 14.75 16.47
C LYS A 548 22.02 14.57 16.44
N LEU A 549 22.48 13.45 15.92
CA LEU A 549 23.89 13.23 15.63
C LEU A 549 24.12 13.50 14.14
N GLY A 550 24.74 14.64 13.84
CA GLY A 550 25.06 15.09 12.49
C GLY A 550 26.46 14.73 12.05
N TYR A 551 26.62 14.33 10.79
CA TYR A 551 27.88 14.21 10.08
C TYR A 551 28.03 15.37 9.10
N ALA A 552 29.17 16.04 9.12
CA ALA A 552 29.48 17.12 8.18
C ALA A 552 30.87 16.89 7.57
N VAL A 553 31.00 17.05 6.26
CA VAL A 553 32.26 16.90 5.53
C VAL A 553 32.45 18.05 4.56
N ARG A 554 33.70 18.51 4.40
CA ARG A 554 34.04 19.46 3.34
C ARG A 554 34.44 18.73 2.06
N HIS A 555 33.89 19.18 0.95
CA HIS A 555 34.26 18.71 -0.38
C HIS A 555 34.18 19.88 -1.38
N ASP A 556 35.27 20.14 -2.10
CA ASP A 556 35.39 21.26 -3.06
C ASP A 556 35.04 22.64 -2.45
N GLY A 557 35.42 22.86 -1.19
CA GLY A 557 35.14 24.09 -0.45
C GLY A 557 33.73 24.17 0.17
N LEU A 558 32.77 23.36 -0.32
CA LEU A 558 31.41 23.27 0.22
C LEU A 558 31.38 22.36 1.46
N ILE A 559 30.42 22.59 2.36
CA ILE A 559 30.09 21.66 3.44
C ILE A 559 28.82 20.89 3.07
N PHE A 560 28.89 19.56 3.12
CA PHE A 560 27.75 18.67 3.01
C PHE A 560 27.49 18.02 4.34
N ALA A 561 26.23 18.05 4.80
CA ALA A 561 25.89 17.49 6.10
C ALA A 561 24.49 16.89 6.15
N SER A 562 24.35 15.83 6.94
CA SER A 562 23.09 15.16 7.26
C SER A 562 23.21 14.58 8.68
N GLY A 563 22.17 13.95 9.19
CA GLY A 563 22.23 13.30 10.50
C GLY A 563 21.01 12.47 10.78
N TYR A 564 21.11 11.67 11.83
CA TYR A 564 20.02 10.88 12.38
C TYR A 564 19.75 11.30 13.82
N TYR A 565 18.59 10.93 14.33
CA TYR A 565 18.15 11.21 15.69
C TYR A 565 18.37 9.94 16.52
N PRO A 566 19.39 9.91 17.41
CA PRO A 566 19.67 8.73 18.22
C PRO A 566 18.47 8.40 19.11
N GLY A 567 18.17 7.10 19.26
CA GLY A 567 17.24 6.63 20.29
C GLY A 567 17.75 6.97 21.70
N VAL A 568 16.86 7.00 22.68
CA VAL A 568 17.22 7.21 24.09
C VAL A 568 18.01 6.00 24.60
N GLU A 569 19.16 6.20 25.24
CA GLU A 569 20.05 5.10 25.71
C GLU A 569 19.38 4.15 26.71
N ASP A 570 18.50 4.66 27.58
CA ASP A 570 17.67 3.87 28.51
C ASP A 570 16.19 4.32 28.40
N PRO A 571 15.45 3.74 27.44
CA PRO A 571 14.05 4.07 27.22
C PRO A 571 13.16 3.78 28.43
N GLU A 572 13.47 2.76 29.25
CA GLU A 572 12.68 2.43 30.44
C GLU A 572 12.83 3.51 31.52
N ALA A 573 14.07 3.89 31.85
CA ALA A 573 14.34 4.92 32.83
C ALA A 573 13.73 6.27 32.39
N TYR A 574 13.89 6.62 31.11
CA TYR A 574 13.32 7.83 30.54
C TYR A 574 11.78 7.84 30.60
N THR A 575 11.12 6.72 30.26
CA THR A 575 9.65 6.63 30.34
C THR A 575 9.15 6.89 31.76
N LYS A 576 9.80 6.30 32.76
CA LYS A 576 9.44 6.49 34.16
C LYS A 576 9.65 7.93 34.60
N ASP A 577 10.76 8.54 34.20
CA ASP A 577 11.05 9.94 34.48
C ASP A 577 10.01 10.87 33.83
N TYR A 578 9.66 10.65 32.55
CA TYR A 578 8.61 11.40 31.86
C TYR A 578 7.25 11.32 32.57
N VAL A 579 6.83 10.12 33.00
CA VAL A 579 5.59 9.92 33.76
C VAL A 579 5.68 10.59 35.14
N GLN A 580 6.83 10.50 35.80
CA GLN A 580 7.07 11.15 37.10
C GLN A 580 7.00 12.68 36.99
N GLN A 581 7.57 13.26 35.93
CA GLN A 581 7.48 14.70 35.65
C GLN A 581 6.02 15.14 35.43
N ALA A 582 5.19 14.32 34.77
CA ALA A 582 3.76 14.59 34.61
C ALA A 582 3.01 14.57 35.94
N ILE A 583 3.33 13.62 36.83
CA ILE A 583 2.79 13.56 38.18
C ILE A 583 3.21 14.80 38.99
N GLU A 584 4.49 15.19 38.94
CA GLU A 584 4.99 16.38 39.65
C GLU A 584 4.37 17.68 39.12
N TYR A 585 4.13 17.75 37.80
CA TYR A 585 3.42 18.86 37.20
C TYR A 585 1.97 18.91 37.69
N TYR A 586 1.28 17.78 37.74
CA TYR A 586 -0.07 17.66 38.31
C TYR A 586 -0.11 18.08 39.79
N ASP A 587 0.79 17.57 40.62
CA ASP A 587 0.86 17.90 42.04
C ASP A 587 1.11 19.40 42.29
N ARG A 588 1.81 20.07 41.36
CA ARG A 588 2.17 21.48 41.46
C ARG A 588 1.11 22.42 40.89
N GLU A 589 0.59 22.13 39.69
CA GLU A 589 -0.24 23.04 38.90
C GLU A 589 -1.74 22.63 38.89
N GLY A 590 -2.05 21.39 39.25
CA GLY A 590 -3.40 20.83 39.29
C GLY A 590 -3.92 20.32 37.94
N LEU A 591 -5.04 19.57 37.99
CA LEU A 591 -5.57 18.83 36.83
C LEU A 591 -5.82 19.67 35.58
N GLU A 592 -6.43 20.84 35.74
CA GLU A 592 -6.80 21.70 34.60
C GLU A 592 -5.57 22.15 33.81
N ALA A 593 -4.50 22.55 34.51
CA ALA A 593 -3.23 22.93 33.90
C ALA A 593 -2.54 21.73 33.26
N THR A 594 -2.53 20.56 33.92
CA THR A 594 -1.98 19.32 33.36
C THR A 594 -2.68 18.91 32.08
N VAL A 595 -4.01 18.93 32.06
CA VAL A 595 -4.81 18.59 30.87
C VAL A 595 -4.54 19.57 29.73
N ALA A 596 -4.44 20.86 30.01
CA ALA A 596 -4.13 21.87 29.00
C ALA A 596 -2.72 21.70 28.42
N TYR A 597 -1.71 21.49 29.27
CA TYR A 597 -0.33 21.31 28.82
C TYR A 597 -0.15 19.99 28.09
N TYR A 598 -0.60 18.87 28.65
CA TYR A 598 -0.34 17.56 28.07
C TYR A 598 -1.23 17.18 26.88
N ASN A 599 -2.30 17.95 26.59
CA ASN A 599 -2.99 17.87 25.29
C ASN A 599 -2.39 18.80 24.23
N SER A 600 -1.33 19.54 24.55
CA SER A 600 -0.56 20.30 23.58
C SER A 600 0.53 19.45 22.94
N GLN A 601 0.94 19.86 21.73
CA GLN A 601 2.11 19.28 21.08
C GLN A 601 3.38 19.51 21.90
N ASP A 602 3.48 20.57 22.70
CA ASP A 602 4.69 20.85 23.48
C ASP A 602 5.01 19.79 24.53
N SER A 603 4.02 18.98 24.91
CA SER A 603 4.18 17.98 25.96
C SER A 603 4.78 16.64 25.50
N VAL A 604 4.69 16.32 24.20
CA VAL A 604 5.21 15.05 23.68
C VAL A 604 6.73 15.15 23.48
N ASP A 605 7.50 14.14 23.85
CA ASP A 605 8.95 14.10 23.62
C ASP A 605 9.28 12.84 22.80
N GLY A 606 9.71 13.01 21.56
CA GLY A 606 9.92 11.90 20.62
C GLY A 606 8.70 10.98 20.53
N GLN A 607 8.86 9.75 21.03
CA GLN A 607 7.81 8.71 21.10
C GLN A 607 7.03 8.68 22.43
N TRP A 608 7.49 9.43 23.44
CA TRP A 608 6.86 9.55 24.74
C TRP A 608 5.78 10.61 24.74
N TYR A 609 4.61 10.21 25.19
CA TYR A 609 3.47 11.11 25.36
C TYR A 609 2.61 10.61 26.51
N LEU A 610 1.96 11.54 27.20
CA LEU A 610 1.09 11.18 28.30
C LEU A 610 -0.27 10.69 27.78
N ILE A 611 -0.69 9.54 28.28
CA ILE A 611 -2.09 9.14 28.35
C ILE A 611 -2.50 9.36 29.80
N LEU A 612 -3.46 10.25 30.03
CA LEU A 612 -4.03 10.52 31.36
C LEU A 612 -5.49 10.07 31.36
N ALA A 613 -5.91 9.31 32.37
CA ALA A 613 -7.30 8.91 32.53
C ALA A 613 -7.78 9.15 33.97
N ASP A 614 -9.07 9.44 34.13
CA ASP A 614 -9.75 9.39 35.42
C ASP A 614 -9.89 7.92 35.84
N GLY A 615 -9.27 7.56 36.96
CA GLY A 615 -9.24 6.19 37.45
C GLY A 615 -10.55 5.74 38.11
N SER A 616 -11.56 6.60 38.23
CA SER A 616 -12.87 6.28 38.80
C SER A 616 -13.86 5.74 37.77
N ASP A 617 -13.81 6.25 36.54
CA ASP A 617 -14.72 5.87 35.46
C ASP A 617 -14.01 5.49 34.15
N GLY A 618 -12.70 5.74 34.05
CA GLY A 618 -11.87 5.45 32.88
C GLY A 618 -11.84 6.60 31.87
N LEU A 619 -12.41 7.77 32.16
CA LEU A 619 -12.47 8.87 31.19
C LEU A 619 -11.05 9.36 30.82
N GLY A 620 -10.66 9.22 29.56
CA GLY A 620 -9.43 9.77 29.00
C GLY A 620 -9.45 11.29 29.06
N LEU A 621 -8.49 11.87 29.76
CA LEU A 621 -8.34 13.32 29.97
C LEU A 621 -7.25 13.90 29.06
N VAL A 622 -6.25 13.09 28.71
CA VAL A 622 -5.11 13.51 27.89
C VAL A 622 -4.75 12.42 26.90
N HIS A 623 -4.60 12.80 25.62
CA HIS A 623 -3.93 11.98 24.61
C HIS A 623 -3.47 12.86 23.42
N PRO A 624 -2.27 13.47 23.47
CA PRO A 624 -1.86 14.50 22.50
C PRO A 624 -1.65 13.98 21.07
N ILE A 625 -1.40 12.67 20.90
CA ILE A 625 -1.25 12.04 19.58
C ILE A 625 -2.60 11.65 18.96
N THR A 626 -3.59 11.40 19.79
CA THR A 626 -4.86 10.78 19.40
C THR A 626 -5.97 11.48 20.17
N SER A 627 -6.10 12.79 19.92
CA SER A 627 -6.97 13.70 20.68
C SER A 627 -8.44 13.26 20.72
N ILE A 628 -8.89 12.44 19.76
CA ILE A 628 -10.23 11.83 19.76
C ILE A 628 -10.48 10.86 20.92
N LEU A 629 -9.43 10.35 21.58
CA LEU A 629 -9.54 9.52 22.79
C LEU A 629 -9.81 10.37 24.04
N VAL A 630 -9.62 11.69 23.97
CA VAL A 630 -9.98 12.61 25.07
C VAL A 630 -11.50 12.69 25.16
N GLY A 631 -12.02 12.52 26.38
CA GLY A 631 -13.45 12.43 26.65
C GLY A 631 -14.07 11.06 26.34
N LYS A 632 -13.25 10.02 26.10
CA LYS A 632 -13.68 8.64 25.90
C LYS A 632 -13.13 7.73 26.98
N ASP A 633 -13.83 6.65 27.28
CA ASP A 633 -13.37 5.66 28.25
C ASP A 633 -12.13 4.94 27.72
N VAL A 634 -11.00 4.98 28.43
CA VAL A 634 -9.73 4.39 27.98
C VAL A 634 -9.83 2.88 27.78
N ARG A 635 -10.80 2.19 28.39
CA ARG A 635 -11.03 0.74 28.21
C ARG A 635 -11.42 0.35 26.79
N ILE A 636 -11.83 1.32 25.97
CA ILE A 636 -12.09 1.09 24.54
C ILE A 636 -10.80 0.85 23.74
N ILE A 637 -9.63 1.19 24.28
CA ILE A 637 -8.34 0.97 23.61
C ILE A 637 -8.06 -0.53 23.59
N LYS A 638 -8.04 -1.14 22.39
CA LYS A 638 -7.70 -2.55 22.19
C LYS A 638 -6.38 -2.70 21.43
N GLY A 639 -5.60 -3.72 21.77
CA GLY A 639 -4.42 -4.16 21.02
C GLY A 639 -4.82 -4.94 19.77
N PHE A 640 -4.02 -4.85 18.71
CA PHE A 640 -4.39 -5.33 17.38
C PHE A 640 -4.36 -6.86 17.24
N ILE A 641 -3.54 -7.57 18.02
CA ILE A 641 -3.54 -9.05 18.05
C ILE A 641 -4.38 -9.53 19.24
N ALA A 642 -5.36 -10.39 18.95
CA ALA A 642 -6.23 -11.08 19.91
C ALA A 642 -7.15 -10.20 20.78
N GLY A 643 -7.33 -8.91 20.45
CA GLY A 643 -8.21 -8.02 21.23
C GLY A 643 -7.72 -7.81 22.66
N GLU A 644 -6.40 -7.81 22.85
CA GLU A 644 -5.80 -7.55 24.16
C GLU A 644 -6.35 -6.23 24.72
N PRO A 645 -6.90 -6.22 25.94
CA PRO A 645 -7.61 -5.06 26.44
C PRO A 645 -6.60 -4.05 27.00
N VAL A 646 -5.82 -3.41 26.13
CA VAL A 646 -4.79 -2.41 26.47
C VAL A 646 -5.38 -1.31 27.36
N GLY A 647 -6.60 -0.89 27.07
CA GLY A 647 -7.37 0.02 27.89
C GLY A 647 -7.68 -0.50 29.30
N GLU A 648 -7.95 -1.79 29.46
CA GLU A 648 -8.09 -2.42 30.78
C GLU A 648 -6.74 -2.50 31.51
N LEU A 649 -5.65 -2.74 30.78
CA LEU A 649 -4.30 -2.68 31.35
C LEU A 649 -4.00 -1.27 31.87
N ILE A 650 -4.35 -0.23 31.13
CA ILE A 650 -4.23 1.16 31.59
C ILE A 650 -5.14 1.38 32.80
N TYR A 651 -6.44 1.07 32.68
CA TYR A 651 -7.44 1.30 33.71
C TYR A 651 -7.10 0.66 35.06
N ASN A 652 -6.55 -0.56 35.03
CA ASN A 652 -6.21 -1.35 36.21
C ASN A 652 -4.80 -1.08 36.75
N ALA A 653 -4.14 0.02 36.35
CA ALA A 653 -2.83 0.37 36.85
C ALA A 653 -2.81 0.51 38.39
N PRO A 654 -1.81 -0.09 39.07
CA PRO A 654 -1.66 0.01 40.51
C PRO A 654 -0.90 1.28 40.93
N GLU A 655 -0.88 1.58 42.23
CA GLU A 655 -0.18 2.76 42.79
C GLU A 655 1.34 2.62 42.72
N GLU A 656 1.88 1.40 42.78
CA GLU A 656 3.30 1.13 42.55
C GLU A 656 3.75 1.25 41.09
N GLY A 657 2.78 1.32 40.18
CA GLY A 657 2.98 1.26 38.74
C GLY A 657 3.44 -0.10 38.22
N TYR A 658 3.30 -0.32 36.92
CA TYR A 658 3.74 -1.55 36.28
C TYR A 658 4.03 -1.35 34.79
N TRP A 659 4.79 -2.31 34.24
CA TRP A 659 5.08 -2.41 32.82
C TRP A 659 4.13 -3.40 32.15
N PHE A 660 3.70 -3.07 30.94
CA PHE A 660 3.05 -3.99 30.03
C PHE A 660 3.46 -3.73 28.59
N GLU A 661 3.33 -4.75 27.75
CA GLU A 661 3.60 -4.69 26.34
C GLU A 661 2.34 -5.00 25.56
N PHE A 662 2.23 -4.43 24.37
CA PHE A 662 1.22 -4.84 23.42
C PHE A 662 1.72 -4.62 21.99
N LEU A 663 1.16 -5.37 21.05
CA LEU A 663 1.46 -5.21 19.64
C LEU A 663 0.65 -4.05 19.07
N PHE A 664 1.38 -3.05 18.56
CA PHE A 664 0.86 -1.90 17.85
C PHE A 664 1.11 -2.10 16.35
N ALA A 665 0.04 -2.25 15.57
CA ALA A 665 0.15 -2.19 14.13
C ALA A 665 0.28 -0.73 13.70
N LEU A 666 1.33 -0.38 12.95
CA LEU A 666 1.30 0.86 12.19
C LEU A 666 0.18 0.71 11.16
N SER A 667 -0.78 1.63 11.17
CA SER A 667 -1.89 1.61 10.21
C SER A 667 -1.32 1.44 8.81
N ASN A 668 -1.63 0.30 8.19
CA ASN A 668 -1.35 -0.08 6.80
C ASN A 668 0.06 -0.64 6.51
N THR A 669 0.63 -1.41 7.45
CA THR A 669 1.73 -2.34 7.16
C THR A 669 1.40 -3.73 7.71
N SER A 670 2.00 -4.81 7.18
CA SER A 670 2.02 -6.12 7.84
C SER A 670 2.96 -6.15 9.06
N GLU A 671 3.51 -4.99 9.46
CA GLU A 671 4.48 -4.86 10.53
C GLU A 671 3.78 -4.50 11.85
N THR A 672 3.97 -5.38 12.82
CA THR A 672 3.62 -5.10 14.21
C THR A 672 4.86 -4.61 14.95
N LEU A 673 4.76 -3.45 15.58
CA LEU A 673 5.74 -2.95 16.54
C LEU A 673 5.28 -3.33 17.95
N THR A 674 6.19 -3.81 18.80
CA THR A 674 5.87 -3.99 20.21
C THR A 674 6.01 -2.65 20.91
N LYS A 675 4.95 -2.21 21.58
CA LYS A 675 5.00 -1.01 22.42
C LYS A 675 5.13 -1.43 23.88
N HIS A 676 6.14 -0.89 24.56
CA HIS A 676 6.45 -1.14 25.96
C HIS A 676 6.01 0.08 26.79
N MET A 677 5.06 -0.13 27.71
CA MET A 677 4.30 0.93 28.40
C MET A 677 4.44 0.86 29.91
N TRP A 678 4.70 2.00 30.54
CA TRP A 678 4.64 2.18 31.98
C TRP A 678 3.33 2.86 32.35
N SER A 679 2.57 2.28 33.29
CA SER A 679 1.36 2.89 33.82
C SER A 679 1.35 2.87 35.34
N ILE A 680 0.91 3.96 35.94
CA ILE A 680 0.84 4.17 37.39
C ILE A 680 -0.41 4.96 37.75
N ARG A 681 -1.02 4.59 38.88
CA ARG A 681 -2.14 5.34 39.47
C ARG A 681 -1.64 6.29 40.55
N HIS A 682 -2.01 7.56 40.44
CA HIS A 682 -1.66 8.61 41.40
C HIS A 682 -2.84 9.56 41.60
N ASP A 683 -3.22 9.79 42.86
CA ASP A 683 -4.36 10.66 43.26
C ASP A 683 -5.67 10.37 42.50
N GLY A 684 -5.96 9.09 42.25
CA GLY A 684 -7.16 8.67 41.52
C GLY A 684 -7.09 8.84 40.00
N LEU A 685 -6.00 9.39 39.46
CA LEU A 685 -5.72 9.47 38.03
C LEU A 685 -4.75 8.37 37.61
N ILE A 686 -4.74 8.04 36.33
CA ILE A 686 -3.85 7.04 35.74
C ILE A 686 -2.94 7.74 34.74
N PHE A 687 -1.63 7.67 34.97
CA PHE A 687 -0.60 8.24 34.12
C PHE A 687 0.10 7.11 33.37
N THR A 688 0.11 7.20 32.05
CA THR A 688 0.71 6.17 31.20
C THR A 688 1.54 6.80 30.09
N SER A 689 2.72 6.25 29.83
CA SER A 689 3.56 6.58 28.66
C SER A 689 4.38 5.35 28.27
N GLY A 690 5.02 5.37 27.11
CA GLY A 690 5.83 4.25 26.65
C GLY A 690 6.51 4.51 25.32
N TYR A 691 7.25 3.51 24.85
CA TYR A 691 8.08 3.57 23.66
C TYR A 691 7.93 2.29 22.84
N TYR A 692 8.32 2.35 21.58
CA TYR A 692 8.36 1.20 20.69
C TYR A 692 9.71 0.48 20.84
N LEU A 693 9.66 -0.85 20.95
CA LEU A 693 10.86 -1.68 20.92
C LEU A 693 11.41 -1.71 19.49
N GLU A 694 12.67 -1.34 19.31
CA GLU A 694 13.40 -1.57 18.05
C GLU A 694 13.58 -3.08 17.84
N LYS A 695 13.46 -3.55 16.59
CA LYS A 695 13.61 -4.97 16.24
C LYS A 695 15.07 -5.36 16.05
#